data_AF-A0A8H5S0T8-F1
#
_entry.id   AF-A0A8H5S0T8-F1
#
_cell.length_a   1.000
_cell.length_b   1.000
_cell.length_c   1.000
_cell.angle_alpha   90.00
_cell.angle_beta   90.00
_cell.angle_gamma   90.00
#
_symmetry.space_group_name_H-M   'P 1'
#
loop_
_entity.id
_entity.type
_entity.pdbx_description
1 polymer ?
#
loop_
_entity_poly.entity_id
_entity_poly.type
_entity_poly.pdbx_seq_one_letter_code
_entity_poly.pdbx_strand_id
1 'polypeptide(L)'
;MFSSGFLLPALLWLAQEASSHPACKPGMNSSAMMGKAIYVLTNEEANGVLAIPIGRDGTLSKGKVTMTGGAGSVAVDADGKPATPDALISQSALTIAGNNIFAVNAGSNTLSMLRVSRSDPTKLQMVGKPIQVPGEFPNTVAASAKNGVVCVGSTGAKAGVSCSSFSRQGLGAMDELRAIDLGQTTPPAGPTNTLSQVLFSEDESMLFTMVKGDPAVNNTGFISVANVEMNNGVAAVSKKDARSSPEGTAVLFGSQVIPGTSKVFATDASFGAAILDVDPNSCEATTAAKGAVEGQTATCWVAISPATKSAFVTDVGRNRVVEMSLEDASVVSELDLTCNGDPGLIDLAASGNFLYALSPGNGTTQAAVTVLDVSGGSGSAKMVQHFELAGMASNTAMGMKVMSIMNLRPDFNLCAICGISLDRPEGWNTDVIALSGPHWPHRSVSSPSLMVHSHEVSRHATKPGGYHGALILLPQEREIYTHTPYYLNKESRHSSEWEGMMYLGLHTACEDLADRAIKNSYKARLRSVGDLWLTLERRGTRQKGMEIFGIFTPGIPENLPGQPFSIGLGRYFVPSHIIKIQLSGDYEDGWWNENPIKIPNLTRLLIANLKIEKDVSGELPKSLSGFKKRFERLPQELKNIVCSFLHQYQLPLECTYIMPQSTWKQMLFQIPFLWDLDIKEIHDKTSVGDFGVQNGDWEKITRQVVAPPEVTPQYLIGAWSYEKVGLSVPGGFTNRRRVWQILEEMYPNDVHH
;
A
#
# COMPACT_ATOMS: atom_id res chain seq x y z
N MET A 1 -15.56 -72.56 34.95
CA MET A 1 -16.16 -72.48 33.60
C MET A 1 -17.18 -71.35 33.61
N PHE A 2 -17.09 -70.44 32.63
CA PHE A 2 -18.11 -69.57 31.99
C PHE A 2 -19.46 -69.34 32.71
N SER A 3 -20.10 -68.17 32.71
CA SER A 3 -19.98 -66.91 31.92
C SER A 3 -20.80 -65.80 32.64
N SER A 4 -20.83 -64.51 32.29
CA SER A 4 -20.16 -63.66 31.28
C SER A 4 -20.27 -62.18 31.68
N GLY A 5 -19.63 -61.25 30.96
CA GLY A 5 -19.86 -59.80 31.16
C GLY A 5 -18.94 -58.88 30.35
N PHE A 6 -19.50 -58.17 29.36
CA PHE A 6 -18.81 -57.14 28.58
C PHE A 6 -18.69 -55.82 29.37
N LEU A 7 -17.50 -55.20 29.37
CA LEU A 7 -17.29 -53.78 29.69
C LEU A 7 -16.10 -53.24 28.88
N LEU A 8 -16.29 -52.09 28.19
CA LEU A 8 -15.20 -51.28 27.66
C LEU A 8 -14.60 -50.41 28.79
N PRO A 9 -13.27 -50.21 28.81
CA PRO A 9 -12.66 -49.02 29.40
C PRO A 9 -12.02 -48.11 28.34
N ALA A 10 -12.00 -46.81 28.63
CA ALA A 10 -11.39 -45.79 27.78
C ALA A 10 -9.85 -45.78 27.89
N LEU A 11 -9.17 -45.43 26.80
CA LEU A 11 -7.72 -45.21 26.76
C LEU A 11 -7.39 -43.73 26.99
N LEU A 12 -6.87 -43.42 28.17
CA LEU A 12 -6.07 -42.22 28.41
C LEU A 12 -4.64 -42.47 27.91
N TRP A 13 -4.11 -41.57 27.08
CA TRP A 13 -2.70 -41.56 26.71
C TRP A 13 -1.94 -40.54 27.54
N LEU A 14 -0.92 -41.01 28.27
CA LEU A 14 0.04 -40.19 29.00
C LEU A 14 1.13 -39.73 28.03
N ALA A 15 1.26 -38.42 27.80
CA ALA A 15 2.44 -37.85 27.18
C ALA A 15 3.53 -37.65 28.25
N GLN A 16 4.71 -38.26 28.06
CA GLN A 16 5.87 -37.97 28.89
C GLN A 16 6.52 -36.66 28.42
N GLU A 17 6.77 -35.75 29.37
CA GLU A 17 7.52 -34.53 29.11
C GLU A 17 9.00 -34.86 28.89
N ALA A 18 9.54 -34.47 27.73
CA ALA A 18 10.98 -34.46 27.50
C ALA A 18 11.56 -33.12 27.97
N SER A 19 12.38 -33.17 29.03
CA SER A 19 13.02 -31.98 29.60
C SER A 19 14.11 -31.41 28.67
N SER A 20 13.84 -30.29 28.00
CA SER A 20 14.87 -29.54 27.28
C SER A 20 15.61 -28.58 28.22
N HIS A 21 16.91 -28.81 28.43
CA HIS A 21 17.77 -27.85 29.14
C HIS A 21 17.87 -26.50 28.38
N PRO A 22 18.00 -25.36 29.07
CA PRO A 22 18.10 -24.05 28.44
C PRO A 22 19.52 -23.79 27.88
N ALA A 23 19.81 -24.35 26.71
CA ALA A 23 21.00 -23.99 25.93
C ALA A 23 20.73 -22.72 25.12
N CYS A 24 21.75 -21.86 25.01
CA CYS A 24 21.76 -20.54 24.38
C CYS A 24 20.84 -20.40 23.14
N LYS A 25 19.78 -19.58 23.27
CA LYS A 25 19.16 -18.97 22.09
C LYS A 25 20.13 -17.92 21.53
N PRO A 26 20.53 -17.98 20.24
CA PRO A 26 21.16 -16.83 19.60
C PRO A 26 20.20 -15.64 19.67
N GLY A 27 20.72 -14.46 19.99
CA GLY A 27 19.91 -13.24 19.97
C GLY A 27 19.43 -12.97 18.55
N MET A 28 18.11 -12.99 18.32
CA MET A 28 17.54 -12.50 17.06
C MET A 28 17.84 -11.01 16.94
N ASN A 29 18.81 -10.64 16.09
CA ASN A 29 19.02 -9.25 15.70
C ASN A 29 17.76 -8.72 15.01
N SER A 30 17.10 -7.76 15.64
CA SER A 30 15.71 -7.37 15.38
C SER A 30 15.55 -6.28 14.31
N SER A 31 16.39 -6.28 13.26
CA SER A 31 16.43 -5.21 12.24
C SER A 31 16.19 -5.65 10.78
N ALA A 32 16.28 -6.95 10.47
CA ALA A 32 16.11 -7.44 9.09
C ALA A 32 14.65 -7.84 8.80
N MET A 33 13.92 -7.00 8.06
CA MET A 33 12.50 -7.22 7.74
C MET A 33 12.31 -8.42 6.79
N MET A 34 11.61 -9.45 7.27
CA MET A 34 11.40 -10.71 6.52
C MET A 34 10.51 -10.55 5.28
N GLY A 35 10.78 -11.39 4.27
CA GLY A 35 9.90 -11.57 3.11
C GLY A 35 8.58 -12.25 3.49
N LYS A 36 7.57 -12.12 2.62
CA LYS A 36 6.23 -12.71 2.81
C LYS A 36 5.85 -13.75 1.75
N ALA A 37 6.32 -13.58 0.53
CA ALA A 37 6.18 -14.55 -0.55
C ALA A 37 7.32 -14.36 -1.55
N ILE A 38 7.71 -15.42 -2.25
CA ILE A 38 8.44 -15.33 -3.52
C ILE A 38 7.46 -15.48 -4.69
N TYR A 39 7.80 -14.88 -5.83
CA TYR A 39 7.10 -15.05 -7.10
C TYR A 39 8.08 -15.57 -8.14
N VAL A 40 7.64 -16.56 -8.91
CA VAL A 40 8.38 -17.18 -10.02
C VAL A 40 7.48 -17.15 -11.27
N LEU A 41 8.04 -16.83 -12.43
CA LEU A 41 7.36 -16.97 -13.72
C LEU A 41 7.41 -18.44 -14.12
N THR A 42 6.26 -19.04 -14.47
CA THR A 42 6.24 -20.44 -14.92
C THR A 42 6.79 -20.59 -16.34
N ASN A 43 6.63 -19.56 -17.19
CA ASN A 43 7.06 -19.51 -18.60
C ASN A 43 6.52 -20.68 -19.46
N GLU A 44 5.40 -21.25 -19.05
CA GLU A 44 4.65 -22.29 -19.76
C GLU A 44 3.92 -21.69 -20.98
N GLU A 45 3.44 -22.54 -21.91
CA GLU A 45 2.57 -22.12 -23.03
C GLU A 45 1.36 -21.30 -22.53
N ALA A 46 0.76 -21.71 -21.41
CA ALA A 46 -0.18 -20.90 -20.64
C ALA A 46 0.56 -20.27 -19.45
N ASN A 47 1.14 -19.08 -19.66
CA ASN A 47 2.07 -18.48 -18.70
C ASN A 47 1.34 -18.01 -17.43
N GLY A 48 2.05 -18.11 -16.30
CA GLY A 48 1.53 -17.80 -14.97
C GLY A 48 2.62 -17.32 -14.02
N VAL A 49 2.19 -16.59 -12.99
CA VAL A 49 3.04 -16.25 -11.84
C VAL A 49 2.68 -17.19 -10.70
N LEU A 50 3.67 -17.99 -10.25
CA LEU A 50 3.59 -18.83 -9.08
C LEU A 50 3.96 -18.01 -7.84
N ALA A 51 3.01 -17.78 -6.95
CA ALA A 51 3.22 -17.12 -5.66
C ALA A 51 3.37 -18.15 -4.53
N ILE A 52 4.52 -18.15 -3.86
CA ILE A 52 4.89 -19.15 -2.83
C ILE A 52 5.08 -18.42 -1.48
N PRO A 53 4.30 -18.74 -0.44
CA PRO A 53 4.40 -18.07 0.87
C PRO A 53 5.71 -18.39 1.60
N ILE A 54 6.24 -17.38 2.30
CA ILE A 54 7.43 -17.47 3.18
C ILE A 54 6.99 -17.55 4.64
N GLY A 55 7.48 -18.57 5.35
CA GLY A 55 7.31 -18.79 6.78
C GLY A 55 8.11 -17.83 7.66
N ARG A 56 7.84 -17.84 8.98
CA ARG A 56 8.58 -17.00 9.96
C ARG A 56 10.03 -17.45 10.19
N ASP A 57 10.39 -18.60 9.66
CA ASP A 57 11.71 -19.23 9.63
C ASP A 57 12.37 -19.15 8.24
N GLY A 58 11.78 -18.39 7.31
CA GLY A 58 12.25 -18.26 5.93
C GLY A 58 11.83 -19.40 5.00
N THR A 59 11.28 -20.50 5.53
CA THR A 59 10.92 -21.67 4.73
C THR A 59 9.73 -21.41 3.80
N LEU A 60 9.68 -22.14 2.70
CA LEU A 60 8.62 -22.12 1.71
C LEU A 60 7.59 -23.22 1.97
N SER A 61 6.35 -22.96 1.57
CA SER A 61 5.26 -23.95 1.56
C SER A 61 4.40 -23.78 0.31
N LYS A 62 3.45 -24.70 0.06
CA LYS A 62 2.73 -24.81 -1.22
C LYS A 62 2.15 -23.48 -1.70
N GLY A 63 2.58 -23.05 -2.88
CA GLY A 63 2.15 -21.83 -3.55
C GLY A 63 0.91 -21.99 -4.42
N LYS A 64 0.58 -20.91 -5.14
CA LYS A 64 -0.52 -20.87 -6.11
C LYS A 64 -0.10 -20.15 -7.39
N VAL A 65 -0.40 -20.74 -8.54
CA VAL A 65 -0.24 -20.11 -9.86
C VAL A 65 -1.43 -19.20 -10.15
N THR A 66 -1.16 -18.00 -10.68
CA THR A 66 -2.15 -17.11 -11.28
C THR A 66 -1.74 -16.79 -12.71
N MET A 67 -2.62 -17.08 -13.67
CA MET A 67 -2.31 -16.94 -15.10
C MET A 67 -2.12 -15.49 -15.49
N THR A 68 -1.10 -15.23 -16.32
CA THR A 68 -0.80 -13.89 -16.86
C THR A 68 -1.72 -13.52 -18.01
N GLY A 69 -2.39 -14.49 -18.63
CA GLY A 69 -3.18 -14.32 -19.86
C GLY A 69 -2.36 -14.21 -21.14
N GLY A 70 -1.03 -14.41 -21.08
CA GLY A 70 -0.14 -14.52 -22.23
C GLY A 70 0.56 -15.89 -22.29
N ALA A 71 1.50 -16.04 -23.22
CA ALA A 71 2.25 -17.27 -23.46
C ALA A 71 3.75 -17.12 -23.16
N GLY A 72 4.34 -18.15 -22.56
CA GLY A 72 5.78 -18.28 -22.40
C GLY A 72 6.47 -18.70 -23.69
N SER A 73 7.80 -18.69 -23.70
CA SER A 73 8.61 -19.20 -24.81
C SER A 73 10.00 -19.57 -24.33
N VAL A 74 10.67 -20.41 -25.12
CA VAL A 74 12.08 -20.78 -24.93
C VAL A 74 12.91 -20.17 -26.05
N ALA A 75 14.09 -19.63 -25.72
CA ALA A 75 15.13 -19.26 -26.67
C ALA A 75 15.72 -20.52 -27.34
N VAL A 76 16.64 -20.35 -28.29
CA VAL A 76 17.37 -21.47 -28.90
C VAL A 76 18.87 -21.40 -28.64
N ASP A 77 19.51 -22.57 -28.66
CA ASP A 77 20.96 -22.70 -28.64
C ASP A 77 21.56 -22.50 -30.05
N ALA A 78 22.88 -22.64 -30.18
CA ALA A 78 23.59 -22.50 -31.46
C ALA A 78 23.20 -23.57 -32.52
N ASP A 79 22.59 -24.69 -32.11
CA ASP A 79 22.07 -25.73 -33.00
C ASP A 79 20.60 -25.48 -33.39
N GLY A 80 19.95 -24.43 -32.86
CA GLY A 80 18.53 -24.14 -33.05
C GLY A 80 17.59 -24.99 -32.18
N LYS A 81 18.09 -25.66 -31.13
CA LYS A 81 17.30 -26.46 -30.18
C LYS A 81 16.87 -25.59 -28.99
N PRO A 82 15.81 -25.94 -28.24
CA PRO A 82 15.37 -25.17 -27.08
C PRO A 82 16.48 -24.99 -26.02
N ALA A 83 16.82 -23.74 -25.71
CA ALA A 83 17.82 -23.37 -24.70
C ALA A 83 17.22 -23.47 -23.29
N THR A 84 17.07 -24.69 -22.78
CA THR A 84 16.82 -24.96 -21.35
C THR A 84 18.12 -25.37 -20.66
N PRO A 85 18.33 -25.05 -19.37
CA PRO A 85 17.35 -24.56 -18.39
C PRO A 85 17.02 -23.05 -18.42
N ASP A 86 17.86 -22.20 -19.02
CA ASP A 86 17.67 -20.74 -19.04
C ASP A 86 16.80 -20.27 -20.22
N ALA A 87 15.49 -20.53 -20.15
CA ALA A 87 14.57 -20.40 -21.28
C ALA A 87 14.42 -18.96 -21.84
N LEU A 88 14.68 -17.92 -21.05
CA LEU A 88 14.59 -16.51 -21.44
C LEU A 88 15.94 -15.77 -21.45
N ILE A 89 17.05 -16.47 -21.18
CA ILE A 89 18.43 -15.97 -21.27
C ILE A 89 18.65 -14.62 -20.57
N SER A 90 18.02 -14.43 -19.41
CA SER A 90 17.88 -13.11 -18.76
C SER A 90 17.71 -13.16 -17.25
N GLN A 91 17.82 -11.99 -16.63
CA GLN A 91 17.40 -11.75 -15.25
C GLN A 91 16.18 -10.80 -15.23
N SER A 92 15.31 -10.96 -14.22
CA SER A 92 14.12 -10.11 -14.01
C SER A 92 13.01 -10.25 -15.08
N ALA A 93 12.71 -11.49 -15.50
CA ALA A 93 11.54 -11.81 -16.33
C ALA A 93 10.18 -11.47 -15.65
N LEU A 94 10.18 -11.33 -14.32
CA LEU A 94 9.17 -10.58 -13.59
C LEU A 94 9.83 -9.58 -12.63
N THR A 95 9.10 -8.52 -12.30
CA THR A 95 9.50 -7.52 -11.30
C THR A 95 8.32 -7.05 -10.45
N ILE A 96 8.62 -6.36 -9.34
CA ILE A 96 7.63 -5.81 -8.40
C ILE A 96 7.83 -4.29 -8.33
N ALA A 97 6.75 -3.51 -8.49
CA ALA A 97 6.73 -2.11 -8.06
C ALA A 97 5.50 -1.83 -7.20
N GLY A 98 5.74 -1.42 -5.95
CA GLY A 98 4.73 -1.37 -4.90
C GLY A 98 4.04 -2.73 -4.72
N ASN A 99 2.74 -2.79 -5.03
CA ASN A 99 1.91 -3.99 -4.86
C ASN A 99 1.49 -4.61 -6.19
N ASN A 100 2.23 -4.31 -7.26
CA ASN A 100 2.01 -4.84 -8.59
C ASN A 100 3.21 -5.68 -9.02
N ILE A 101 2.94 -6.85 -9.57
CA ILE A 101 3.89 -7.69 -10.30
C ILE A 101 3.71 -7.41 -11.78
N PHE A 102 4.82 -7.24 -12.48
CA PHE A 102 4.87 -7.14 -13.93
C PHE A 102 5.59 -8.37 -14.46
N ALA A 103 4.98 -9.07 -15.41
CA ALA A 103 5.44 -10.36 -15.91
C ALA A 103 5.47 -10.36 -17.44
N VAL A 104 6.62 -10.67 -18.03
CA VAL A 104 6.76 -10.81 -19.49
C VAL A 104 6.11 -12.10 -19.98
N ASN A 105 5.69 -12.10 -21.25
CA ASN A 105 5.16 -13.25 -21.94
C ASN A 105 5.85 -13.34 -23.30
N ALA A 106 6.96 -14.07 -23.35
CA ALA A 106 7.85 -14.10 -24.51
C ALA A 106 7.18 -14.67 -25.78
N GLY A 107 6.27 -15.64 -25.63
CA GLY A 107 5.60 -16.30 -26.76
C GLY A 107 4.43 -15.50 -27.34
N SER A 108 3.81 -14.61 -26.56
CA SER A 108 2.71 -13.75 -27.03
C SER A 108 3.12 -12.29 -27.26
N ASN A 109 4.40 -11.93 -27.04
CA ASN A 109 4.91 -10.56 -27.05
C ASN A 109 4.07 -9.60 -26.20
N THR A 110 3.69 -10.02 -24.98
CA THR A 110 2.86 -9.19 -24.08
C THR A 110 3.47 -8.96 -22.71
N LEU A 111 3.16 -7.80 -22.11
CA LEU A 111 3.35 -7.55 -20.69
C LEU A 111 2.03 -7.73 -19.93
N SER A 112 2.07 -8.45 -18.81
CA SER A 112 0.95 -8.60 -17.89
C SER A 112 1.21 -7.90 -16.55
N MET A 113 0.15 -7.33 -15.97
CA MET A 113 0.19 -6.69 -14.65
C MET A 113 -0.74 -7.45 -13.70
N LEU A 114 -0.21 -7.86 -12.54
CA LEU A 114 -0.96 -8.53 -11.48
C LEU A 114 -0.86 -7.72 -10.19
N ARG A 115 -1.99 -7.52 -9.52
CA ARG A 115 -2.04 -6.92 -8.18
C ARG A 115 -1.88 -8.01 -7.14
N VAL A 116 -0.99 -7.79 -6.19
CA VAL A 116 -0.79 -8.61 -5.00
C VAL A 116 -1.81 -8.17 -3.94
N SER A 117 -2.58 -9.11 -3.38
CA SER A 117 -3.36 -8.82 -2.17
C SER A 117 -2.41 -8.58 -1.01
N ARG A 118 -2.52 -7.42 -0.34
CA ARG A 118 -1.62 -7.11 0.78
C ARG A 118 -2.00 -7.84 2.08
N SER A 119 -3.23 -8.37 2.15
CA SER A 119 -3.66 -9.24 3.25
C SER A 119 -3.14 -10.67 3.12
N ASP A 120 -2.89 -11.12 1.88
CA ASP A 120 -2.39 -12.46 1.55
C ASP A 120 -1.57 -12.39 0.25
N PRO A 121 -0.23 -12.30 0.36
CA PRO A 121 0.62 -12.11 -0.82
C PRO A 121 0.67 -13.33 -1.75
N THR A 122 0.02 -14.45 -1.41
CA THR A 122 -0.17 -15.58 -2.35
C THR A 122 -1.36 -15.38 -3.29
N LYS A 123 -2.25 -14.42 -3.00
CA LYS A 123 -3.41 -14.10 -3.83
C LYS A 123 -3.07 -12.98 -4.80
N LEU A 124 -2.87 -13.34 -6.06
CA LEU A 124 -2.68 -12.42 -7.17
C LEU A 124 -3.99 -12.24 -7.96
N GLN A 125 -4.17 -11.06 -8.56
CA GLN A 125 -5.28 -10.74 -9.45
C GLN A 125 -4.77 -10.00 -10.69
N MET A 126 -5.11 -10.46 -11.89
CA MET A 126 -4.84 -9.72 -13.14
C MET A 126 -5.48 -8.32 -13.11
N VAL A 127 -4.72 -7.30 -13.49
CA VAL A 127 -5.19 -5.92 -13.65
C VAL A 127 -5.28 -5.59 -15.14
N GLY A 128 -6.50 -5.47 -15.65
CA GLY A 128 -6.74 -5.29 -17.08
C GLY A 128 -6.41 -6.55 -17.89
N LYS A 129 -6.06 -6.34 -19.17
CA LYS A 129 -5.60 -7.38 -20.10
C LYS A 129 -4.10 -7.20 -20.37
N PRO A 130 -3.38 -8.25 -20.79
CA PRO A 130 -2.01 -8.10 -21.26
C PRO A 130 -1.93 -7.11 -22.43
N ILE A 131 -0.93 -6.24 -22.42
CA ILE A 131 -0.69 -5.28 -23.51
C ILE A 131 0.40 -5.81 -24.44
N GLN A 132 0.32 -5.45 -25.71
CA GLN A 132 1.35 -5.78 -26.70
C GLN A 132 2.63 -4.98 -26.45
N VAL A 133 3.77 -5.67 -26.55
CA VAL A 133 5.12 -5.08 -26.55
C VAL A 133 5.54 -4.89 -28.02
N PRO A 134 6.08 -3.71 -28.42
CA PRO A 134 6.54 -3.50 -29.79
C PRO A 134 7.74 -4.34 -30.21
N GLY A 135 8.55 -4.78 -29.25
CA GLY A 135 9.65 -5.72 -29.43
C GLY A 135 9.19 -7.18 -29.42
N GLU A 136 10.04 -8.06 -29.95
CA GLU A 136 9.77 -9.50 -30.01
C GLU A 136 10.60 -10.26 -28.98
N PHE A 137 10.00 -11.32 -28.40
CA PHE A 137 10.58 -12.08 -27.31
C PHE A 137 10.95 -11.18 -26.11
N PRO A 138 9.96 -10.54 -25.45
CA PRO A 138 10.19 -9.79 -24.21
C PRO A 138 10.67 -10.74 -23.12
N ASN A 139 11.87 -10.52 -22.61
CA ASN A 139 12.55 -11.42 -21.68
C ASN A 139 12.85 -10.81 -20.31
N THR A 140 12.83 -9.48 -20.17
CA THR A 140 13.14 -8.79 -18.90
C THR A 140 12.27 -7.55 -18.69
N VAL A 141 11.96 -7.22 -17.44
CA VAL A 141 11.11 -6.09 -17.07
C VAL A 141 11.61 -5.37 -15.81
N ALA A 142 11.56 -4.04 -15.87
CA ALA A 142 11.84 -3.11 -14.78
C ALA A 142 10.62 -2.21 -14.57
N ALA A 143 10.31 -1.87 -13.32
CA ALA A 143 9.22 -0.98 -12.98
C ALA A 143 9.67 0.02 -11.91
N SER A 144 9.34 1.29 -12.14
CA SER A 144 9.60 2.43 -11.29
C SER A 144 8.31 2.79 -10.55
N ALA A 145 8.32 2.62 -9.23
CA ALA A 145 7.15 2.92 -8.39
C ALA A 145 6.94 4.44 -8.23
N LYS A 146 8.03 5.21 -8.15
CA LYS A 146 8.06 6.66 -7.99
C LYS A 146 7.47 7.38 -9.20
N ASN A 147 7.78 6.90 -10.40
CA ASN A 147 7.40 7.53 -11.66
C ASN A 147 6.14 6.91 -12.31
N GLY A 148 5.70 5.73 -11.86
CA GLY A 148 4.57 5.02 -12.46
C GLY A 148 4.86 4.48 -13.86
N VAL A 149 6.12 4.12 -14.14
CA VAL A 149 6.62 3.67 -15.45
C VAL A 149 7.12 2.22 -15.35
N VAL A 150 6.76 1.38 -16.31
CA VAL A 150 7.29 0.02 -16.49
C VAL A 150 7.92 -0.10 -17.88
N CYS A 151 9.11 -0.68 -17.94
CA CYS A 151 9.90 -0.84 -19.17
C CYS A 151 10.25 -2.32 -19.39
N VAL A 152 10.15 -2.77 -20.63
CA VAL A 152 10.35 -4.16 -21.05
C VAL A 152 11.50 -4.22 -22.05
N GLY A 153 12.50 -5.03 -21.73
CA GLY A 153 13.54 -5.43 -22.68
C GLY A 153 13.06 -6.63 -23.51
N SER A 154 13.31 -6.55 -24.82
CA SER A 154 13.02 -7.58 -25.81
C SER A 154 14.27 -7.90 -26.61
N THR A 155 14.48 -9.16 -26.98
CA THR A 155 15.75 -9.61 -27.59
C THR A 155 15.63 -10.46 -28.86
N GLY A 156 14.42 -10.71 -29.36
CA GLY A 156 14.20 -11.39 -30.64
C GLY A 156 14.55 -10.52 -31.85
N ALA A 157 13.99 -10.84 -33.02
CA ALA A 157 14.23 -10.11 -34.27
C ALA A 157 13.87 -8.61 -34.22
N LYS A 158 13.03 -8.20 -33.26
CA LYS A 158 12.83 -6.80 -32.87
C LYS A 158 13.33 -6.58 -31.45
N ALA A 159 14.65 -6.45 -31.30
CA ALA A 159 15.28 -6.19 -30.00
C ALA A 159 15.27 -4.69 -29.62
N GLY A 160 15.25 -4.42 -28.32
CA GLY A 160 15.22 -3.07 -27.77
C GLY A 160 14.37 -2.94 -26.50
N VAL A 161 14.12 -1.69 -26.10
CA VAL A 161 13.36 -1.36 -24.88
C VAL A 161 12.16 -0.46 -25.18
N SER A 162 10.99 -0.83 -24.66
CA SER A 162 9.76 -0.03 -24.72
C SER A 162 9.14 0.08 -23.33
N CYS A 163 8.53 1.22 -23.05
CA CYS A 163 7.99 1.58 -21.75
C CYS A 163 6.50 1.94 -21.83
N SER A 164 5.77 1.69 -20.75
CA SER A 164 4.37 2.08 -20.55
C SER A 164 4.24 2.75 -19.19
N SER A 165 3.26 3.65 -19.06
CA SER A 165 2.76 4.02 -17.74
C SER A 165 1.97 2.85 -17.11
N PHE A 166 1.84 2.85 -15.79
CA PHE A 166 0.93 1.95 -15.08
C PHE A 166 0.19 2.66 -13.95
N SER A 167 -1.04 2.24 -13.67
CA SER A 167 -1.88 2.75 -12.59
C SER A 167 -2.72 1.64 -11.98
N ARG A 168 -3.64 1.98 -11.07
CA ARG A 168 -4.60 1.00 -10.51
C ARG A 168 -5.57 0.44 -11.56
N GLN A 169 -5.78 1.17 -12.65
CA GLN A 169 -6.63 0.77 -13.77
C GLN A 169 -5.91 -0.20 -14.73
N GLY A 170 -4.60 -0.38 -14.60
CA GLY A 170 -3.78 -1.32 -15.38
C GLY A 170 -2.60 -0.65 -16.06
N LEU A 171 -2.13 -1.28 -17.14
CA LEU A 171 -1.08 -0.76 -18.00
C LEU A 171 -1.67 0.22 -19.03
N GLY A 172 -0.90 1.25 -19.36
CA GLY A 172 -1.14 2.11 -20.53
C GLY A 172 -0.81 1.40 -21.86
N ALA A 173 -0.70 2.17 -22.93
CA ALA A 173 -0.07 1.68 -24.16
C ALA A 173 1.45 1.77 -24.03
N MET A 174 2.16 0.80 -24.61
CA MET A 174 3.61 0.89 -24.82
C MET A 174 3.97 2.05 -25.75
N ASP A 175 5.09 2.71 -25.46
CA ASP A 175 5.71 3.72 -26.29
C ASP A 175 6.58 3.11 -27.42
N GLU A 176 7.24 3.95 -28.21
CA GLU A 176 8.10 3.51 -29.29
C GLU A 176 9.29 2.67 -28.80
N LEU A 177 9.64 1.62 -29.57
CA LEU A 177 10.80 0.78 -29.29
C LEU A 177 12.11 1.58 -29.44
N ARG A 178 12.87 1.68 -28.35
CA ARG A 178 14.29 2.08 -28.38
C ARG A 178 15.08 0.90 -28.93
N ALA A 179 15.16 0.85 -30.25
CA ALA A 179 15.70 -0.30 -30.98
C ALA A 179 17.19 -0.53 -30.66
N ILE A 180 17.55 -1.79 -30.51
CA ILE A 180 18.92 -2.26 -30.41
C ILE A 180 19.09 -3.30 -31.51
N ASP A 181 19.93 -3.02 -32.51
CA ASP A 181 20.20 -3.97 -33.57
C ASP A 181 21.16 -5.05 -33.06
N LEU A 182 20.64 -6.26 -32.89
CA LEU A 182 21.38 -7.45 -32.46
C LEU A 182 21.49 -8.50 -33.60
N GLY A 183 20.86 -8.29 -34.76
CA GLY A 183 20.79 -9.29 -35.82
C GLY A 183 20.12 -10.63 -35.42
N GLN A 184 19.29 -10.63 -34.37
CA GLN A 184 18.67 -11.83 -33.78
C GLN A 184 17.48 -12.37 -34.58
N THR A 185 17.07 -13.60 -34.26
CA THR A 185 15.80 -14.22 -34.74
C THR A 185 14.74 -14.23 -33.65
N THR A 186 13.53 -14.71 -33.96
CA THR A 186 12.48 -14.98 -32.97
C THR A 186 12.01 -16.44 -33.13
N PRO A 187 12.26 -17.34 -32.16
CA PRO A 187 13.02 -17.13 -30.92
C PRO A 187 14.49 -16.72 -31.14
N PRO A 188 15.10 -16.00 -30.18
CA PRO A 188 16.50 -15.59 -30.24
C PRO A 188 17.45 -16.76 -29.98
N ALA A 189 18.64 -16.70 -30.57
CA ALA A 189 19.74 -17.61 -30.26
C ALA A 189 20.61 -17.02 -29.14
N GLY A 190 20.94 -17.80 -28.11
CA GLY A 190 21.65 -17.30 -26.93
C GLY A 190 22.50 -18.35 -26.20
N PRO A 191 23.12 -17.99 -25.06
CA PRO A 191 22.88 -16.77 -24.28
C PRO A 191 23.72 -15.54 -24.68
N THR A 192 24.66 -15.63 -25.62
CA THR A 192 25.42 -14.47 -26.13
C THR A 192 24.56 -13.58 -27.04
N ASN A 193 25.04 -12.35 -27.33
CA ASN A 193 24.41 -11.42 -28.28
C ASN A 193 22.90 -11.14 -28.04
N THR A 194 22.50 -11.02 -26.78
CA THR A 194 21.10 -10.75 -26.39
C THR A 194 21.00 -9.79 -25.20
N LEU A 195 19.88 -9.08 -25.09
CA LEU A 195 19.54 -8.23 -23.96
C LEU A 195 19.34 -9.09 -22.70
N SER A 196 20.09 -8.83 -21.63
CA SER A 196 20.11 -9.65 -20.40
C SER A 196 19.22 -9.12 -19.29
N GLN A 197 19.18 -7.81 -19.07
CA GLN A 197 18.36 -7.20 -18.02
C GLN A 197 18.05 -5.72 -18.31
N VAL A 198 16.83 -5.28 -17.95
CA VAL A 198 16.54 -3.86 -17.66
C VAL A 198 16.38 -3.64 -16.16
N LEU A 199 16.83 -2.49 -15.65
CA LEU A 199 16.66 -2.07 -14.25
C LEU A 199 16.73 -0.55 -14.11
N PHE A 200 16.04 0.02 -13.12
CA PHE A 200 16.18 1.44 -12.77
C PHE A 200 17.34 1.66 -11.79
N SER A 201 17.89 2.88 -11.76
CA SER A 201 18.74 3.37 -10.67
C SER A 201 17.98 3.41 -9.33
N GLU A 202 18.69 3.48 -8.20
CA GLU A 202 18.06 3.46 -6.86
C GLU A 202 17.11 4.64 -6.61
N ASP A 203 17.41 5.81 -7.17
CA ASP A 203 16.57 7.00 -7.13
C ASP A 203 15.48 7.01 -8.24
N GLU A 204 15.44 5.97 -9.08
CA GLU A 204 14.60 5.82 -10.27
C GLU A 204 14.71 7.00 -11.27
N SER A 205 15.87 7.67 -11.36
CA SER A 205 16.13 8.75 -12.34
C SER A 205 16.72 8.27 -13.67
N MET A 206 17.27 7.05 -13.72
CA MET A 206 17.84 6.44 -14.93
C MET A 206 17.32 5.02 -15.13
N LEU A 207 17.18 4.62 -16.39
CA LEU A 207 16.98 3.23 -16.81
C LEU A 207 18.28 2.67 -17.38
N PHE A 208 18.76 1.57 -16.81
CA PHE A 208 19.89 0.79 -17.27
C PHE A 208 19.40 -0.43 -18.07
N THR A 209 20.07 -0.72 -19.18
CA THR A 209 19.81 -1.88 -20.04
C THR A 209 21.13 -2.59 -20.32
N MET A 210 21.23 -3.85 -19.91
CA MET A 210 22.42 -4.69 -20.11
C MET A 210 22.26 -5.51 -21.38
N VAL A 211 23.31 -5.54 -22.21
CA VAL A 211 23.37 -6.31 -23.45
C VAL A 211 24.64 -7.15 -23.47
N LYS A 212 24.48 -8.46 -23.63
CA LYS A 212 25.59 -9.42 -23.69
C LYS A 212 26.25 -9.35 -25.06
N GLY A 213 27.58 -9.35 -25.08
CA GLY A 213 28.35 -9.54 -26.30
C GLY A 213 28.38 -11.01 -26.75
N ASP A 214 29.23 -11.26 -27.73
CA ASP A 214 29.67 -12.58 -28.14
C ASP A 214 31.19 -12.54 -28.44
N PRO A 215 32.03 -12.93 -27.46
CA PRO A 215 33.49 -12.92 -27.62
C PRO A 215 34.00 -13.83 -28.75
N ALA A 216 33.26 -14.88 -29.13
CA ALA A 216 33.68 -15.82 -30.17
C ALA A 216 33.65 -15.20 -31.57
N VAL A 217 32.84 -14.15 -31.76
CA VAL A 217 32.78 -13.35 -33.01
C VAL A 217 33.27 -11.91 -32.81
N ASN A 218 34.04 -11.64 -31.76
CA ASN A 218 34.60 -10.32 -31.43
C ASN A 218 33.53 -9.21 -31.29
N ASN A 219 32.38 -9.55 -30.70
CA ASN A 219 31.33 -8.63 -30.33
C ASN A 219 31.36 -8.38 -28.81
N THR A 220 31.55 -7.13 -28.37
CA THR A 220 31.63 -6.80 -26.94
C THR A 220 30.26 -6.32 -26.44
N GLY A 221 29.85 -6.80 -25.26
CA GLY A 221 28.64 -6.33 -24.60
C GLY A 221 28.71 -4.86 -24.20
N PHE A 222 27.55 -4.31 -23.84
CA PHE A 222 27.45 -2.92 -23.40
C PHE A 222 26.32 -2.73 -22.40
N ILE A 223 26.40 -1.63 -21.65
CA ILE A 223 25.30 -1.05 -20.91
C ILE A 223 24.79 0.17 -21.68
N SER A 224 23.47 0.26 -21.80
CA SER A 224 22.73 1.41 -22.31
C SER A 224 22.04 2.13 -21.13
N VAL A 225 22.25 3.43 -21.01
CA VAL A 225 21.72 4.27 -19.92
C VAL A 225 20.85 5.38 -20.51
N ALA A 226 19.58 5.45 -20.11
CA ALA A 226 18.63 6.49 -20.54
C ALA A 226 18.00 7.19 -19.33
N ASN A 227 17.93 8.53 -19.36
CA ASN A 227 17.32 9.32 -18.29
C ASN A 227 15.80 9.15 -18.22
N VAL A 228 15.23 9.30 -17.03
CA VAL A 228 13.79 9.50 -16.80
C VAL A 228 13.52 11.00 -16.80
N GLU A 229 12.75 11.47 -17.78
CA GLU A 229 12.43 12.87 -18.01
C GLU A 229 10.99 13.19 -17.58
N MET A 230 10.80 14.36 -16.96
CA MET A 230 9.47 14.86 -16.55
C MET A 230 8.89 15.80 -17.60
N ASN A 231 7.88 15.34 -18.34
CA ASN A 231 7.20 16.09 -19.39
C ASN A 231 5.77 16.44 -18.94
N ASN A 232 5.49 17.74 -18.71
CA ASN A 232 4.19 18.24 -18.21
C ASN A 232 3.69 17.52 -16.93
N GLY A 233 4.60 17.11 -16.04
CA GLY A 233 4.27 16.37 -14.82
C GLY A 233 4.09 14.86 -15.00
N VAL A 234 4.28 14.33 -16.21
CA VAL A 234 4.30 12.89 -16.50
C VAL A 234 5.74 12.44 -16.75
N ALA A 235 6.16 11.37 -16.07
CA ALA A 235 7.47 10.79 -16.28
C ALA A 235 7.51 9.91 -17.54
N ALA A 236 8.61 9.95 -18.28
CA ALA A 236 8.88 9.06 -19.41
C ALA A 236 10.39 8.78 -19.52
N VAL A 237 10.77 7.58 -19.96
CA VAL A 237 12.18 7.28 -20.26
C VAL A 237 12.57 7.94 -21.58
N SER A 238 13.72 8.61 -21.62
CA SER A 238 14.23 9.28 -22.81
C SER A 238 14.32 8.33 -24.02
N LYS A 239 14.19 8.89 -25.22
CA LYS A 239 14.44 8.15 -26.47
C LYS A 239 15.91 8.06 -26.83
N LYS A 240 16.79 8.75 -26.08
CA LYS A 240 18.24 8.74 -26.26
C LYS A 240 18.89 8.03 -25.08
N ASP A 241 19.88 7.21 -25.40
CA ASP A 241 20.70 6.47 -24.47
C ASP A 241 22.19 6.78 -24.69
N ALA A 242 22.97 6.81 -23.61
CA ALA A 242 24.42 6.65 -23.66
C ALA A 242 24.74 5.15 -23.66
N ARG A 243 25.68 4.71 -24.51
CA ARG A 243 26.14 3.32 -24.56
C ARG A 243 27.62 3.25 -24.21
N SER A 244 27.96 2.38 -23.26
CA SER A 244 29.33 2.15 -22.82
C SER A 244 29.62 0.66 -22.77
N SER A 245 30.83 0.26 -23.13
CA SER A 245 31.38 -1.09 -22.91
C SER A 245 32.46 -0.99 -21.83
N PRO A 246 32.13 -1.16 -20.54
CA PRO A 246 33.08 -0.98 -19.44
C PRO A 246 34.31 -1.89 -19.58
N GLU A 247 35.50 -1.37 -19.26
CA GLU A 247 36.77 -2.03 -19.58
C GLU A 247 36.88 -3.47 -19.01
N GLY A 248 37.09 -4.41 -19.94
CA GLY A 248 37.22 -5.83 -19.65
C GLY A 248 35.97 -6.46 -19.05
N THR A 249 34.79 -5.96 -19.45
CA THR A 249 33.52 -6.70 -19.46
C THR A 249 33.24 -7.18 -20.89
N ALA A 250 32.40 -8.21 -21.04
CA ALA A 250 32.06 -8.81 -22.32
C ALA A 250 30.65 -9.42 -22.37
N VAL A 251 30.22 -10.15 -21.32
CA VAL A 251 28.97 -10.93 -21.31
C VAL A 251 28.16 -10.58 -20.05
N LEU A 252 27.86 -9.27 -19.89
CA LEU A 252 27.10 -8.70 -18.78
C LEU A 252 25.68 -9.31 -18.69
N PHE A 253 25.40 -10.06 -17.61
CA PHE A 253 24.12 -10.76 -17.44
C PHE A 253 23.25 -10.09 -16.36
N GLY A 254 23.34 -10.59 -15.13
CA GLY A 254 22.45 -10.25 -14.02
C GLY A 254 23.02 -9.07 -13.26
N SER A 255 22.18 -8.08 -13.00
CA SER A 255 22.58 -6.80 -12.43
C SER A 255 21.66 -6.34 -11.32
N GLN A 256 22.24 -5.71 -10.30
CA GLN A 256 21.50 -5.04 -9.24
C GLN A 256 22.25 -3.78 -8.78
N VAL A 257 21.51 -2.69 -8.58
CA VAL A 257 22.07 -1.45 -8.01
C VAL A 257 22.55 -1.71 -6.58
N ILE A 258 23.75 -1.24 -6.26
CA ILE A 258 24.34 -1.35 -4.92
C ILE A 258 23.67 -0.30 -4.01
N PRO A 259 22.95 -0.70 -2.95
CA PRO A 259 22.14 0.23 -2.16
C PRO A 259 22.95 1.37 -1.53
N GLY A 260 22.40 2.58 -1.59
CA GLY A 260 23.04 3.83 -1.16
C GLY A 260 24.05 4.41 -2.15
N THR A 261 24.05 3.99 -3.43
CA THR A 261 25.08 4.38 -4.41
C THR A 261 24.55 4.49 -5.85
N SER A 262 25.34 5.12 -6.74
CA SER A 262 25.14 5.11 -8.20
C SER A 262 25.66 3.85 -8.89
N LYS A 263 26.22 2.89 -8.15
CA LYS A 263 26.95 1.75 -8.71
C LYS A 263 26.05 0.54 -8.95
N VAL A 264 26.41 -0.27 -9.93
CA VAL A 264 25.71 -1.52 -10.27
C VAL A 264 26.65 -2.69 -10.08
N PHE A 265 26.27 -3.67 -9.27
CA PHE A 265 26.92 -4.97 -9.27
C PHE A 265 26.35 -5.77 -10.43
N ALA A 266 27.19 -6.20 -11.37
CA ALA A 266 26.81 -6.94 -12.55
C ALA A 266 27.65 -8.22 -12.69
N THR A 267 27.02 -9.35 -12.93
CA THR A 267 27.73 -10.58 -13.32
C THR A 267 28.20 -10.48 -14.77
N ASP A 268 29.30 -11.15 -15.07
CA ASP A 268 29.80 -11.34 -16.42
C ASP A 268 30.14 -12.81 -16.61
N ALA A 269 29.42 -13.47 -17.52
CA ALA A 269 29.55 -14.91 -17.73
C ALA A 269 30.92 -15.33 -18.31
N SER A 270 31.79 -14.38 -18.68
CA SER A 270 33.16 -14.65 -19.16
C SER A 270 34.25 -14.66 -18.08
N PHE A 271 33.97 -14.16 -16.86
CA PHE A 271 34.94 -14.27 -15.75
C PHE A 271 34.35 -14.33 -14.32
N GLY A 272 33.16 -13.76 -14.06
CA GLY A 272 32.63 -13.67 -12.68
C GLY A 272 31.68 -12.49 -12.50
N ALA A 273 32.15 -11.40 -11.90
CA ALA A 273 31.37 -10.18 -11.70
C ALA A 273 32.21 -8.90 -11.70
N ALA A 274 31.58 -7.79 -12.09
CA ALA A 274 32.11 -6.44 -12.07
C ALA A 274 31.23 -5.51 -11.22
N ILE A 275 31.84 -4.45 -10.69
CA ILE A 275 31.12 -3.28 -10.20
C ILE A 275 31.26 -2.19 -11.25
N LEU A 276 30.13 -1.72 -11.76
CA LEU A 276 30.04 -0.64 -12.73
C LEU A 276 29.70 0.67 -12.02
N ASP A 277 30.42 1.74 -12.36
CA ASP A 277 30.11 3.10 -11.91
C ASP A 277 29.47 3.87 -13.06
N VAL A 278 28.29 4.45 -12.82
CA VAL A 278 27.55 5.24 -13.82
C VAL A 278 27.59 6.71 -13.40
N ASP A 279 28.14 7.58 -14.25
CA ASP A 279 28.10 9.02 -14.02
C ASP A 279 26.69 9.56 -14.34
N PRO A 280 25.97 10.13 -13.36
CA PRO A 280 24.61 10.64 -13.58
C PRO A 280 24.54 11.85 -14.52
N ASN A 281 25.67 12.49 -14.86
CA ASN A 281 25.70 13.66 -15.74
C ASN A 281 25.89 13.27 -17.21
N SER A 282 26.88 12.41 -17.50
CA SER A 282 27.16 11.93 -18.86
C SER A 282 26.37 10.68 -19.26
N CYS A 283 25.82 9.95 -18.28
CA CYS A 283 25.24 8.61 -18.44
C CYS A 283 26.27 7.55 -18.89
N GLU A 284 27.56 7.85 -18.91
CA GLU A 284 28.61 6.88 -19.22
C GLU A 284 28.87 5.93 -18.04
N ALA A 285 29.15 4.67 -18.37
CA ALA A 285 29.46 3.63 -17.38
C ALA A 285 30.90 3.12 -17.52
N THR A 286 31.57 2.95 -16.37
CA THR A 286 32.97 2.50 -16.28
C THR A 286 33.12 1.34 -15.29
N THR A 287 34.20 0.57 -15.42
CA THR A 287 34.49 -0.54 -14.51
C THR A 287 35.20 -0.01 -13.25
N ALA A 288 34.55 -0.09 -12.09
CA ALA A 288 35.15 0.27 -10.81
C ALA A 288 35.93 -0.89 -10.18
N ALA A 289 35.44 -2.12 -10.31
CA ALA A 289 36.10 -3.33 -9.80
C ALA A 289 35.68 -4.58 -10.59
N LYS A 290 36.48 -5.66 -10.47
CA LYS A 290 36.21 -6.97 -11.07
C LYS A 290 36.72 -8.09 -10.16
N GLY A 291 35.92 -9.14 -9.99
CA GLY A 291 36.31 -10.39 -9.35
C GLY A 291 36.01 -11.57 -10.24
N ALA A 292 36.97 -12.48 -10.34
CA ALA A 292 36.81 -13.74 -11.05
C ALA A 292 36.20 -14.81 -10.12
N VAL A 293 35.32 -15.65 -10.65
CA VAL A 293 34.74 -16.80 -9.94
C VAL A 293 35.42 -18.07 -10.45
N GLU A 294 36.32 -18.65 -9.64
CA GLU A 294 37.12 -19.80 -10.07
C GLU A 294 36.23 -21.00 -10.43
N GLY A 295 36.48 -21.59 -11.60
CA GLY A 295 35.74 -22.75 -12.08
C GLY A 295 34.26 -22.48 -12.37
N GLN A 296 33.86 -21.24 -12.68
CA GLN A 296 32.55 -20.99 -13.28
C GLN A 296 32.38 -21.75 -14.61
N THR A 297 31.12 -21.97 -15.00
CA THR A 297 30.70 -22.38 -16.34
C THR A 297 30.02 -21.20 -17.05
N ALA A 298 29.10 -20.51 -16.35
CA ALA A 298 28.56 -19.22 -16.72
C ALA A 298 27.89 -18.57 -15.49
N THR A 299 28.60 -17.70 -14.76
CA THR A 299 28.01 -16.95 -13.64
C THR A 299 27.05 -15.87 -14.17
N CYS A 300 25.76 -15.98 -13.86
CA CYS A 300 24.71 -15.25 -14.55
C CYS A 300 23.78 -14.46 -13.60
N TRP A 301 23.14 -15.06 -12.60
CA TRP A 301 22.18 -14.33 -11.75
C TRP A 301 22.82 -13.77 -10.48
N VAL A 302 22.25 -12.68 -9.97
CA VAL A 302 22.68 -11.98 -8.75
C VAL A 302 21.49 -11.58 -7.87
N ALA A 303 21.67 -11.67 -6.55
CA ALA A 303 20.89 -10.92 -5.59
C ALA A 303 21.76 -10.34 -4.47
N ILE A 304 21.52 -9.08 -4.11
CA ILE A 304 22.18 -8.41 -2.97
C ILE A 304 21.40 -8.70 -1.69
N SER A 305 22.10 -9.23 -0.68
CA SER A 305 21.52 -9.57 0.62
C SER A 305 21.63 -8.41 1.62
N PRO A 306 20.51 -7.96 2.22
CA PRO A 306 20.53 -6.88 3.20
C PRO A 306 21.12 -7.32 4.56
N ALA A 307 21.12 -8.62 4.88
CA ALA A 307 21.66 -9.14 6.14
C ALA A 307 23.20 -9.21 6.13
N THR A 308 23.79 -9.57 4.99
CA THR A 308 25.24 -9.75 4.83
C THR A 308 25.92 -8.55 4.19
N LYS A 309 25.18 -7.70 3.47
CA LYS A 309 25.68 -6.58 2.64
C LYS A 309 26.65 -7.03 1.54
N SER A 310 26.42 -8.23 1.03
CA SER A 310 27.18 -8.85 -0.06
C SER A 310 26.24 -9.19 -1.23
N ALA A 311 26.82 -9.34 -2.42
CA ALA A 311 26.14 -9.97 -3.55
C ALA A 311 26.24 -11.49 -3.40
N PHE A 312 25.18 -12.21 -3.75
CA PHE A 312 25.23 -13.63 -4.02
C PHE A 312 25.02 -13.85 -5.51
N VAL A 313 25.81 -14.74 -6.11
CA VAL A 313 25.74 -15.07 -7.54
C VAL A 313 25.60 -16.58 -7.77
N THR A 314 25.00 -16.95 -8.90
CA THR A 314 24.74 -18.34 -9.31
C THR A 314 25.11 -18.60 -10.76
N ASP A 315 25.22 -19.89 -11.08
CA ASP A 315 25.70 -20.40 -12.35
C ASP A 315 24.80 -21.54 -12.83
N VAL A 316 24.38 -21.44 -14.10
CA VAL A 316 23.42 -22.38 -14.71
C VAL A 316 23.94 -23.81 -14.76
N GLY A 317 25.26 -23.99 -14.80
CA GLY A 317 25.95 -25.29 -14.90
C GLY A 317 26.66 -25.72 -13.61
N ARG A 318 26.54 -24.97 -12.50
CA ARG A 318 27.15 -25.32 -11.21
C ARG A 318 26.16 -25.14 -10.07
N ASN A 319 25.87 -26.23 -9.37
CA ASN A 319 25.01 -26.23 -8.18
C ASN A 319 25.76 -25.75 -6.93
N ARG A 320 26.13 -24.46 -6.91
CA ARG A 320 26.71 -23.74 -5.78
C ARG A 320 26.20 -22.29 -5.77
N VAL A 321 26.24 -21.67 -4.60
CA VAL A 321 26.06 -20.22 -4.45
C VAL A 321 27.38 -19.59 -4.04
N VAL A 322 27.77 -18.50 -4.71
CA VAL A 322 29.01 -17.76 -4.43
C VAL A 322 28.66 -16.40 -3.84
N GLU A 323 29.26 -16.06 -2.70
CA GLU A 323 29.14 -14.74 -2.07
C GLU A 323 30.30 -13.84 -2.52
N MET A 324 30.00 -12.59 -2.88
CA MET A 324 30.96 -11.63 -3.40
C MET A 324 30.79 -10.26 -2.73
N SER A 325 31.92 -9.57 -2.55
CA SER A 325 32.01 -8.24 -1.96
C SER A 325 31.34 -7.16 -2.84
N LEU A 326 30.60 -6.24 -2.24
CA LEU A 326 30.05 -5.05 -2.92
C LEU A 326 31.06 -3.90 -3.04
N GLU A 327 32.27 -4.05 -2.49
CA GLU A 327 33.31 -3.01 -2.52
C GLU A 327 34.29 -3.21 -3.69
N ASP A 328 34.69 -4.46 -3.94
CA ASP A 328 35.74 -4.83 -4.90
C ASP A 328 35.41 -6.07 -5.77
N ALA A 329 34.19 -6.62 -5.66
CA ALA A 329 33.76 -7.86 -6.29
C ALA A 329 34.59 -9.11 -5.94
N SER A 330 35.44 -9.08 -4.91
CA SER A 330 36.17 -10.29 -4.46
C SER A 330 35.22 -11.39 -3.98
N VAL A 331 35.60 -12.66 -4.20
CA VAL A 331 34.87 -13.81 -3.65
C VAL A 331 35.10 -13.89 -2.14
N VAL A 332 34.00 -13.92 -1.39
CA VAL A 332 33.96 -13.96 0.07
C VAL A 332 33.78 -15.39 0.59
N SER A 333 32.84 -16.13 0.01
CA SER A 333 32.54 -17.50 0.38
C SER A 333 31.90 -18.27 -0.78
N GLU A 334 31.98 -19.59 -0.74
CA GLU A 334 31.23 -20.47 -1.63
C GLU A 334 30.49 -21.53 -0.80
N LEU A 335 29.25 -21.81 -1.16
CA LEU A 335 28.45 -22.89 -0.61
C LEU A 335 28.12 -23.88 -1.73
N ASP A 336 28.71 -25.08 -1.65
CA ASP A 336 28.31 -26.22 -2.47
C ASP A 336 26.92 -26.71 -2.06
N LEU A 337 26.07 -26.95 -3.06
CA LEU A 337 24.68 -27.38 -2.90
C LEU A 337 24.40 -28.71 -3.64
N THR A 338 25.42 -29.35 -4.24
CA THR A 338 25.29 -30.62 -4.98
C THR A 338 24.57 -31.74 -4.22
N CYS A 339 24.54 -31.68 -2.88
CA CYS A 339 23.81 -32.60 -2.02
C CYS A 339 22.28 -32.62 -2.22
N ASN A 340 21.68 -31.58 -2.83
CA ASN A 340 20.25 -31.58 -3.17
C ASN A 340 19.91 -32.20 -4.54
N GLY A 341 20.91 -32.48 -5.38
CA GLY A 341 20.73 -33.07 -6.71
C GLY A 341 20.27 -32.13 -7.83
N ASP A 342 20.18 -30.81 -7.59
CA ASP A 342 19.88 -29.83 -8.63
C ASP A 342 21.01 -29.78 -9.69
N PRO A 343 20.70 -29.60 -10.98
CA PRO A 343 21.71 -29.54 -12.06
C PRO A 343 22.53 -28.24 -12.05
N GLY A 344 22.02 -27.19 -11.41
CA GLY A 344 22.53 -25.82 -11.44
C GLY A 344 21.44 -24.85 -11.00
N LEU A 345 21.79 -23.56 -10.85
CA LEU A 345 20.90 -22.57 -10.26
C LEU A 345 20.71 -21.37 -11.18
N ILE A 346 19.47 -20.92 -11.29
CA ILE A 346 19.06 -19.70 -12.01
C ILE A 346 18.22 -18.84 -11.07
N ASP A 347 18.27 -17.52 -11.24
CA ASP A 347 17.57 -16.53 -10.43
C ASP A 347 17.82 -16.59 -8.91
N LEU A 348 18.02 -15.40 -8.33
CA LEU A 348 18.22 -15.22 -6.90
C LEU A 348 17.28 -14.16 -6.36
N ALA A 349 16.85 -14.33 -5.11
CA ALA A 349 16.14 -13.31 -4.36
C ALA A 349 16.58 -13.33 -2.89
N ALA A 350 16.84 -12.16 -2.30
CA ALA A 350 17.22 -12.04 -0.89
C ALA A 350 16.20 -11.19 -0.12
N SER A 351 15.80 -11.61 1.08
CA SER A 351 14.97 -10.79 1.97
C SER A 351 15.14 -11.16 3.44
N GLY A 352 15.32 -10.16 4.29
CA GLY A 352 15.64 -10.38 5.69
C GLY A 352 16.95 -11.17 5.81
N ASN A 353 16.91 -12.28 6.52
CA ASN A 353 18.06 -13.16 6.77
C ASN A 353 18.17 -14.35 5.78
N PHE A 354 17.43 -14.33 4.67
CA PHE A 354 17.31 -15.49 3.78
C PHE A 354 17.61 -15.16 2.32
N LEU A 355 18.26 -16.09 1.65
CA LEU A 355 18.43 -16.15 0.20
C LEU A 355 17.58 -17.30 -0.36
N TYR A 356 16.95 -17.07 -1.50
CA TYR A 356 16.21 -18.05 -2.28
C TYR A 356 16.95 -18.21 -3.61
N ALA A 357 17.27 -19.45 -3.98
CA ALA A 357 17.90 -19.80 -5.25
C ALA A 357 17.01 -20.82 -5.98
N LEU A 358 16.63 -20.51 -7.21
CA LEU A 358 15.78 -21.37 -8.02
C LEU A 358 16.65 -22.35 -8.82
N SER A 359 16.21 -23.60 -8.92
CA SER A 359 16.61 -24.49 -10.00
C SER A 359 15.36 -24.83 -10.81
N PRO A 360 15.37 -24.69 -12.13
CA PRO A 360 14.26 -25.17 -12.95
C PRO A 360 14.32 -26.70 -13.12
N GLY A 361 15.42 -27.36 -12.72
CA GLY A 361 15.65 -28.74 -13.07
C GLY A 361 15.94 -28.91 -14.56
N ASN A 362 15.68 -30.10 -15.10
CA ASN A 362 16.10 -30.48 -16.46
C ASN A 362 15.13 -31.47 -17.14
N GLY A 363 13.90 -31.57 -16.65
CA GLY A 363 12.90 -32.56 -17.10
C GLY A 363 13.06 -33.96 -16.48
N THR A 364 14.20 -34.26 -15.84
CA THR A 364 14.36 -35.46 -14.99
C THR A 364 14.42 -35.08 -13.51
N THR A 365 15.22 -34.08 -13.14
CA THR A 365 15.10 -33.36 -11.87
C THR A 365 13.95 -32.36 -11.97
N GLN A 366 13.11 -32.29 -10.93
CA GLN A 366 12.03 -31.30 -10.81
C GLN A 366 12.59 -29.88 -10.63
N ALA A 367 11.78 -28.87 -10.97
CA ALA A 367 12.07 -27.51 -10.52
C ALA A 367 11.97 -27.43 -8.99
N ALA A 368 12.86 -26.67 -8.34
CA ALA A 368 12.94 -26.53 -6.89
C ALA A 368 13.46 -25.14 -6.49
N VAL A 369 13.17 -24.70 -5.27
CA VAL A 369 13.81 -23.52 -4.67
C VAL A 369 14.58 -23.95 -3.43
N THR A 370 15.87 -23.66 -3.43
CA THR A 370 16.76 -23.83 -2.27
C THR A 370 16.68 -22.58 -1.40
N VAL A 371 16.39 -22.74 -0.11
CA VAL A 371 16.37 -21.68 0.90
C VAL A 371 17.67 -21.74 1.71
N LEU A 372 18.41 -20.64 1.72
CA LEU A 372 19.60 -20.47 2.54
C LEU A 372 19.35 -19.48 3.68
N ASP A 373 19.79 -19.83 4.88
CA ASP A 373 19.87 -18.91 6.01
C ASP A 373 21.26 -18.24 6.00
N VAL A 374 21.27 -16.90 5.99
CA VAL A 374 22.45 -16.04 6.01
C VAL A 374 22.49 -15.13 7.26
N SER A 375 21.71 -15.47 8.30
CA SER A 375 21.62 -14.72 9.57
C SER A 375 22.92 -14.63 10.36
N GLY A 376 23.89 -15.52 10.10
CA GLY A 376 25.22 -15.47 10.73
C GLY A 376 26.14 -14.37 10.19
N GLY A 377 25.68 -13.60 9.19
CA GLY A 377 26.47 -12.56 8.52
C GLY A 377 27.22 -13.09 7.30
N SER A 378 28.17 -12.29 6.82
CA SER A 378 28.97 -12.63 5.65
C SER A 378 29.77 -13.92 5.87
N GLY A 379 29.80 -14.81 4.87
CA GLY A 379 30.42 -16.13 4.92
C GLY A 379 29.62 -17.22 5.67
N SER A 380 28.39 -16.94 6.11
CA SER A 380 27.61 -17.85 6.98
C SER A 380 26.52 -18.68 6.28
N ALA A 381 26.40 -18.58 4.96
CA ALA A 381 25.32 -19.18 4.19
C ALA A 381 25.24 -20.71 4.42
N LYS A 382 24.04 -21.21 4.71
CA LYS A 382 23.75 -22.64 4.87
C LYS A 382 22.37 -22.98 4.34
N MET A 383 22.22 -24.15 3.72
CA MET A 383 20.92 -24.66 3.30
C MET A 383 20.04 -24.96 4.52
N VAL A 384 18.81 -24.46 4.51
CA VAL A 384 17.78 -24.78 5.52
C VAL A 384 16.56 -25.48 4.93
N GLN A 385 16.36 -25.41 3.61
CA GLN A 385 15.33 -26.14 2.89
C GLN A 385 15.70 -26.32 1.41
N HIS A 386 15.26 -27.43 0.82
CA HIS A 386 15.10 -27.61 -0.63
C HIS A 386 13.62 -27.88 -0.87
N PHE A 387 12.97 -27.09 -1.73
CA PHE A 387 11.52 -27.06 -1.88
C PHE A 387 11.11 -27.29 -3.35
N GLU A 388 10.68 -28.51 -3.68
CA GLU A 388 10.22 -28.85 -5.01
C GLU A 388 8.96 -28.07 -5.44
N LEU A 389 8.92 -27.65 -6.70
CA LEU A 389 7.81 -26.95 -7.34
C LEU A 389 6.86 -27.91 -8.10
N ALA A 390 6.94 -29.21 -7.79
CA ALA A 390 6.19 -30.27 -8.48
C ALA A 390 4.68 -29.96 -8.55
N GLY A 391 4.14 -29.96 -9.78
CA GLY A 391 2.73 -29.63 -10.05
C GLY A 391 2.38 -28.15 -9.88
N MET A 392 3.36 -27.25 -9.76
CA MET A 392 3.19 -25.79 -9.71
C MET A 392 3.99 -25.06 -10.80
N ALA A 393 5.17 -25.58 -11.20
CA ALA A 393 5.93 -25.12 -12.36
C ALA A 393 6.81 -26.26 -12.92
N SER A 394 7.20 -26.19 -14.19
CA SER A 394 8.10 -27.16 -14.84
C SER A 394 9.52 -26.60 -15.05
N ASN A 395 10.31 -27.24 -15.93
CA ASN A 395 11.68 -26.85 -16.25
C ASN A 395 11.84 -25.62 -17.15
N THR A 396 10.77 -24.84 -17.33
CA THR A 396 10.80 -23.48 -17.86
C THR A 396 10.72 -22.40 -16.76
N ALA A 397 10.52 -22.79 -15.50
CA ALA A 397 10.33 -21.86 -14.38
C ALA A 397 11.53 -20.93 -14.19
N MET A 398 11.32 -19.61 -14.16
CA MET A 398 12.39 -18.62 -14.04
C MET A 398 11.87 -17.24 -13.59
N GLY A 399 12.76 -16.26 -13.44
CA GLY A 399 12.44 -14.91 -12.99
C GLY A 399 11.92 -14.89 -11.56
N MET A 400 12.81 -14.77 -10.57
CA MET A 400 12.41 -14.77 -9.17
C MET A 400 12.46 -13.37 -8.54
N LYS A 401 11.41 -13.00 -7.78
CA LYS A 401 11.41 -11.84 -6.87
C LYS A 401 10.76 -12.18 -5.54
N VAL A 402 11.15 -11.45 -4.50
CA VAL A 402 10.60 -11.60 -3.14
C VAL A 402 9.82 -10.36 -2.72
N MET A 403 8.65 -10.57 -2.14
CA MET A 403 7.85 -9.51 -1.51
C MET A 403 8.40 -9.23 -0.11
N SER A 404 9.23 -8.19 0.02
CA SER A 404 9.68 -7.68 1.32
C SER A 404 8.59 -6.83 1.98
N ILE A 405 8.68 -6.61 3.30
CA ILE A 405 7.78 -5.64 3.98
C ILE A 405 8.03 -4.21 3.48
N MET A 406 9.19 -3.89 2.88
CA MET A 406 9.41 -2.57 2.25
C MET A 406 8.57 -2.40 0.98
N ASN A 407 8.35 -3.45 0.20
CA ASN A 407 7.47 -3.43 -0.97
C ASN A 407 5.98 -3.41 -0.57
N LEU A 408 5.65 -4.07 0.54
CA LEU A 408 4.32 -4.05 1.16
C LEU A 408 4.07 -2.81 2.04
N ARG A 409 5.02 -1.86 2.17
CA ARG A 409 4.85 -0.72 3.06
C ARG A 409 3.60 0.07 2.65
N PRO A 410 2.57 0.08 3.50
CA PRO A 410 1.34 0.78 3.22
C PRO A 410 1.48 2.17 3.82
N ASP A 411 2.35 2.98 3.19
CA ASP A 411 2.69 4.31 3.67
C ASP A 411 1.56 5.30 3.37
N PHE A 412 0.42 5.10 4.02
CA PHE A 412 -0.76 5.93 3.84
C PHE A 412 -0.76 7.10 4.82
N ASN A 413 -0.68 8.31 4.26
CA ASN A 413 -1.23 9.47 4.94
C ASN A 413 -2.71 9.23 5.24
N LEU A 414 -3.13 9.42 6.49
CA LEU A 414 -4.55 9.44 6.88
C LEU A 414 -4.93 10.86 7.32
N CYS A 415 -6.16 11.28 7.01
CA CYS A 415 -6.67 12.54 7.50
C CYS A 415 -6.81 12.49 9.02
N ALA A 416 -6.15 13.43 9.72
CA ALA A 416 -6.15 13.50 11.18
C ALA A 416 -7.56 13.65 11.81
N ILE A 417 -8.55 14.13 11.04
CA ILE A 417 -9.94 14.28 11.47
C ILE A 417 -10.78 13.04 11.16
N CYS A 418 -10.78 12.55 9.91
CA CYS A 418 -11.76 11.54 9.48
C CYS A 418 -11.21 10.10 9.45
N GLY A 419 -9.91 9.90 9.67
CA GLY A 419 -9.24 8.60 9.71
C GLY A 419 -9.14 7.88 8.36
N ILE A 420 -9.48 8.55 7.25
CA ILE A 420 -9.41 8.00 5.88
C ILE A 420 -8.21 8.56 5.13
N SER A 421 -7.62 7.76 4.25
CA SER A 421 -6.43 8.15 3.49
C SER A 421 -6.56 9.44 2.68
N LEU A 422 -5.48 10.25 2.69
CA LEU A 422 -5.29 11.47 1.88
C LEU A 422 -4.96 11.14 0.42
N ASP A 423 -4.25 10.05 0.16
CA ASP A 423 -3.80 9.65 -1.17
C ASP A 423 -4.91 8.87 -1.91
N ARG A 424 -5.85 9.62 -2.49
CA ARG A 424 -6.99 9.09 -3.24
C ARG A 424 -6.85 9.36 -4.75
N PRO A 425 -6.99 8.33 -5.62
CA PRO A 425 -7.12 8.55 -7.06
C PRO A 425 -8.51 9.03 -7.49
N GLU A 426 -9.57 8.65 -6.75
CA GLU A 426 -10.96 8.88 -7.16
C GLU A 426 -11.83 9.30 -5.96
N GLY A 427 -12.85 10.12 -6.25
CA GLY A 427 -13.75 10.73 -5.26
C GLY A 427 -13.40 12.19 -4.93
N TRP A 428 -14.24 13.10 -5.43
CA TRP A 428 -14.41 14.51 -5.05
C TRP A 428 -13.15 15.33 -4.68
N ASN A 429 -12.62 16.08 -5.68
CA ASN A 429 -11.52 17.05 -5.60
C ASN A 429 -10.58 16.84 -4.41
N THR A 430 -9.55 16.05 -4.68
CA THR A 430 -8.55 15.52 -3.74
C THR A 430 -7.55 16.56 -3.27
N ASP A 431 -8.02 17.78 -3.00
CA ASP A 431 -7.23 18.88 -2.45
C ASP A 431 -6.85 18.52 -1.02
N VAL A 432 -5.59 18.10 -0.83
CA VAL A 432 -5.00 17.83 0.49
C VAL A 432 -4.32 19.10 0.99
N ILE A 433 -4.35 19.28 2.31
CA ILE A 433 -3.59 20.33 2.99
C ILE A 433 -2.77 19.74 4.12
N ALA A 434 -1.75 20.50 4.54
CA ALA A 434 -1.10 20.31 5.82
C ALA A 434 -1.38 21.52 6.71
N LEU A 435 -1.78 21.27 7.96
CA LEU A 435 -1.62 22.24 9.03
C LEU A 435 -0.24 22.06 9.66
N SER A 436 0.41 23.15 10.04
CA SER A 436 1.62 23.12 10.87
C SER A 436 1.47 24.02 12.09
N GLY A 437 2.11 23.65 13.18
CA GLY A 437 2.06 24.40 14.42
C GLY A 437 2.96 23.81 15.51
N PRO A 438 2.92 24.36 16.72
CA PRO A 438 3.75 23.93 17.84
C PRO A 438 3.46 22.48 18.26
N HIS A 439 4.51 21.76 18.65
CA HIS A 439 4.48 20.38 19.13
C HIS A 439 5.24 20.26 20.45
N TRP A 440 4.69 19.50 21.39
CA TRP A 440 5.28 19.30 22.71
C TRP A 440 5.60 17.82 22.95
N PRO A 441 6.87 17.45 23.20
CA PRO A 441 7.25 16.06 23.44
C PRO A 441 6.49 15.41 24.60
N HIS A 442 6.16 14.13 24.47
CA HIS A 442 5.51 13.31 25.52
C HIS A 442 6.25 13.31 26.89
N ARG A 443 7.52 13.75 26.93
CA ARG A 443 8.34 13.79 28.15
C ARG A 443 8.32 15.12 28.90
N SER A 444 7.64 16.18 28.41
CA SER A 444 7.45 17.39 29.22
C SER A 444 6.41 17.12 30.31
N VAL A 445 6.75 17.43 31.57
CA VAL A 445 5.91 17.10 32.75
C VAL A 445 4.62 17.95 32.80
N SER A 446 4.55 19.00 31.99
CA SER A 446 3.34 19.76 31.68
C SER A 446 3.44 20.32 30.26
N SER A 447 2.29 20.65 29.65
CA SER A 447 2.27 21.58 28.51
C SER A 447 2.44 23.00 29.08
N PRO A 448 3.36 23.84 28.55
CA PRO A 448 3.50 25.23 29.00
C PRO A 448 2.22 26.06 28.79
N SER A 449 1.38 25.68 27.82
CA SER A 449 0.07 26.27 27.58
C SER A 449 -0.95 25.19 27.20
N LEU A 450 -2.19 25.35 27.68
CA LEU A 450 -3.39 24.65 27.17
C LEU A 450 -4.13 25.48 26.10
N MET A 451 -3.58 26.62 25.71
CA MET A 451 -4.10 27.47 24.65
C MET A 451 -3.08 27.56 23.52
N VAL A 452 -3.54 27.30 22.30
CA VAL A 452 -2.82 27.58 21.06
C VAL A 452 -3.63 28.65 20.35
N HIS A 453 -3.02 29.79 20.05
CA HIS A 453 -3.69 30.85 19.32
C HIS A 453 -3.76 30.51 17.83
N SER A 454 -4.80 30.98 17.16
CA SER A 454 -5.01 30.68 15.72
C SER A 454 -3.90 31.17 14.80
N HIS A 455 -3.10 32.15 15.22
CA HIS A 455 -1.94 32.64 14.46
C HIS A 455 -0.69 31.74 14.59
N GLU A 456 -0.67 30.81 15.55
CA GLU A 456 0.40 29.82 15.71
C GLU A 456 0.20 28.59 14.81
N VAL A 457 -0.96 28.50 14.13
CA VAL A 457 -1.30 27.41 13.21
C VAL A 457 -1.28 27.95 11.79
N SER A 458 -0.43 27.37 10.94
CA SER A 458 -0.30 27.72 9.52
C SER A 458 -0.93 26.66 8.63
N ARG A 459 -1.65 27.08 7.59
CA ARG A 459 -2.25 26.23 6.56
C ARG A 459 -1.39 26.23 5.31
N HIS A 460 -1.04 25.05 4.80
CA HIS A 460 -0.25 24.86 3.60
C HIS A 460 -1.05 24.08 2.55
N ALA A 461 -1.04 24.56 1.30
CA ALA A 461 -1.50 23.76 0.17
C ALA A 461 -0.50 22.62 -0.10
N THR A 462 -0.97 21.42 -0.44
CA THR A 462 -0.08 20.29 -0.72
C THR A 462 -0.48 19.50 -1.95
N LYS A 463 0.49 18.74 -2.49
CA LYS A 463 0.25 17.61 -3.41
C LYS A 463 0.77 16.31 -2.78
N PRO A 464 0.26 15.12 -3.17
CA PRO A 464 0.83 13.84 -2.76
C PRO A 464 2.34 13.74 -3.04
N GLY A 465 3.09 13.15 -2.12
CA GLY A 465 4.51 12.80 -2.30
C GLY A 465 4.70 11.43 -2.95
N GLY A 466 5.87 11.20 -3.56
CA GLY A 466 6.18 9.96 -4.28
C GLY A 466 6.62 8.80 -3.39
N TYR A 467 6.92 9.05 -2.11
CA TYR A 467 7.46 8.07 -1.16
C TYR A 467 6.83 8.22 0.23
N HIS A 468 6.79 7.12 0.98
CA HIS A 468 6.63 7.08 2.45
C HIS A 468 5.50 7.92 3.07
N GLY A 469 4.37 8.11 2.37
CA GLY A 469 3.27 8.92 2.88
C GLY A 469 3.71 10.36 3.13
N ALA A 470 4.57 10.90 2.26
CA ALA A 470 4.93 12.30 2.31
C ALA A 470 3.84 13.18 1.67
N LEU A 471 3.77 14.44 2.10
CA LEU A 471 3.07 15.50 1.38
C LEU A 471 4.11 16.52 0.91
N ILE A 472 3.92 17.07 -0.28
CA ILE A 472 4.78 18.13 -0.83
C ILE A 472 4.08 19.46 -0.60
N LEU A 473 4.67 20.35 0.20
CA LEU A 473 4.18 21.71 0.44
C LEU A 473 4.32 22.57 -0.82
N LEU A 474 3.29 23.33 -1.15
CA LEU A 474 3.26 24.24 -2.29
C LEU A 474 3.24 25.71 -1.83
N PRO A 475 3.95 26.63 -2.52
CA PRO A 475 4.70 26.44 -3.77
C PRO A 475 6.17 26.00 -3.59
N GLN A 476 6.67 25.82 -2.36
CA GLN A 476 8.11 25.59 -2.10
C GLN A 476 8.63 24.20 -2.51
N GLU A 477 7.74 23.31 -2.94
CA GLU A 477 7.98 21.90 -3.27
C GLU A 477 8.72 21.11 -2.16
N ARG A 478 8.56 21.55 -0.91
CA ARG A 478 9.21 20.92 0.24
C ARG A 478 8.44 19.67 0.67
N GLU A 479 9.12 18.52 0.64
CA GLU A 479 8.59 17.29 1.21
C GLU A 479 8.48 17.38 2.75
N ILE A 480 7.34 16.94 3.27
CA ILE A 480 7.07 16.76 4.70
C ILE A 480 6.47 15.38 4.98
N TYR A 481 6.70 14.92 6.20
CA TYR A 481 6.11 13.71 6.76
C TYR A 481 5.04 14.13 7.75
N THR A 482 3.79 13.80 7.47
CA THR A 482 2.70 14.09 8.41
C THR A 482 2.93 13.30 9.70
N HIS A 483 2.39 13.82 10.79
CA HIS A 483 2.44 13.19 12.11
C HIS A 483 3.85 12.97 12.71
N THR A 484 4.87 13.52 12.06
CA THR A 484 6.27 13.45 12.47
C THR A 484 6.72 14.76 13.11
N PRO A 485 7.43 14.73 14.26
CA PRO A 485 7.91 15.93 14.92
C PRO A 485 9.23 16.44 14.31
N TYR A 486 9.25 17.72 13.98
CA TYR A 486 10.39 18.49 13.49
C TYR A 486 10.94 19.33 14.64
N TYR A 487 11.88 18.76 15.40
CA TYR A 487 12.56 19.45 16.49
C TYR A 487 13.64 20.40 15.95
N LEU A 488 13.56 21.67 16.33
CA LEU A 488 14.52 22.71 15.96
C LEU A 488 15.80 22.64 16.81
N ASN A 489 15.65 22.41 18.12
CA ASN A 489 16.76 22.43 19.10
C ASN A 489 17.10 21.03 19.64
N LYS A 490 17.39 20.05 18.76
CA LYS A 490 17.67 18.65 19.15
C LYS A 490 18.87 18.45 20.09
N GLU A 491 19.79 19.41 20.15
CA GLU A 491 21.06 19.28 20.89
C GLU A 491 20.97 19.72 22.36
N SER A 492 19.87 20.36 22.80
CA SER A 492 19.72 20.71 24.21
C SER A 492 19.53 19.47 25.08
N ARG A 493 20.25 19.43 26.21
CA ARG A 493 20.11 18.39 27.24
C ARG A 493 18.85 18.54 28.09
N HIS A 494 18.14 19.67 27.99
CA HIS A 494 16.92 19.96 28.73
C HIS A 494 15.70 19.91 27.79
N SER A 495 14.86 18.88 27.94
CA SER A 495 13.67 18.68 27.09
C SER A 495 12.61 19.79 27.16
N SER A 496 12.74 20.74 28.09
CA SER A 496 11.95 21.97 28.18
C SER A 496 12.34 23.05 27.18
N GLU A 497 13.53 22.95 26.57
CA GLU A 497 14.07 23.90 25.57
C GLU A 497 13.88 23.38 24.13
N TRP A 498 13.26 22.22 23.97
CA TRP A 498 12.97 21.61 22.67
C TRP A 498 11.74 22.24 22.05
N GLU A 499 11.95 23.28 21.24
CA GLU A 499 10.92 23.75 20.31
C GLU A 499 10.75 22.72 19.18
N GLY A 500 9.54 22.15 19.11
CA GLY A 500 9.12 21.25 18.06
C GLY A 500 8.00 21.85 17.22
N MET A 501 8.03 21.58 15.91
CA MET A 501 6.91 21.77 15.01
C MET A 501 6.40 20.38 14.57
N MET A 502 5.12 20.27 14.23
CA MET A 502 4.54 19.07 13.60
C MET A 502 3.78 19.50 12.35
N TYR A 503 3.54 18.55 11.45
CA TYR A 503 2.61 18.72 10.34
C TYR A 503 1.49 17.69 10.45
N LEU A 504 0.25 18.09 10.19
CA LEU A 504 -0.93 17.24 10.23
C LEU A 504 -1.65 17.32 8.88
N GLY A 505 -1.83 16.19 8.21
CA GLY A 505 -2.50 16.14 6.91
C GLY A 505 -4.02 16.04 7.03
N LEU A 506 -4.74 16.83 6.23
CA LEU A 506 -6.21 16.86 6.17
C LEU A 506 -6.72 16.87 4.73
N HIS A 507 -7.88 16.27 4.48
CA HIS A 507 -8.67 16.63 3.29
C HIS A 507 -9.20 18.06 3.46
N THR A 508 -9.16 18.88 2.41
CA THR A 508 -9.74 20.25 2.43
C THR A 508 -11.22 20.25 2.84
N ALA A 509 -11.95 19.19 2.52
CA ALA A 509 -13.32 19.03 2.98
C ALA A 509 -13.49 18.71 4.47
N CYS A 510 -12.51 18.04 5.10
CA CYS A 510 -12.52 17.85 6.55
C CYS A 510 -12.20 19.16 7.28
N GLU A 511 -11.37 20.01 6.67
CA GLU A 511 -11.17 21.39 7.10
C GLU A 511 -12.45 22.22 6.98
N ASP A 512 -13.14 22.23 5.83
CA ASP A 512 -14.42 22.96 5.66
C ASP A 512 -15.50 22.49 6.67
N LEU A 513 -15.58 21.18 6.92
CA LEU A 513 -16.46 20.63 7.97
C LEU A 513 -16.06 21.10 9.37
N ALA A 514 -14.75 21.14 9.70
CA ALA A 514 -14.26 21.63 10.98
C ALA A 514 -14.59 23.11 11.18
N ASP A 515 -14.34 23.93 10.17
CA ASP A 515 -14.65 25.36 10.14
C ASP A 515 -16.15 25.60 10.36
N ARG A 516 -17.01 24.84 9.69
CA ARG A 516 -18.47 24.91 9.85
C ARG A 516 -18.92 24.44 11.24
N ALA A 517 -18.32 23.38 11.79
CA ALA A 517 -18.65 22.89 13.11
C ALA A 517 -18.24 23.88 14.21
N ILE A 518 -17.04 24.45 14.13
CA ILE A 518 -16.52 25.49 15.03
C ILE A 518 -17.44 26.73 15.03
N LYS A 519 -17.90 27.15 13.85
CA LYS A 519 -18.73 28.36 13.69
C LYS A 519 -20.21 28.16 14.03
N ASN A 520 -20.79 26.99 13.71
CA ASN A 520 -22.25 26.81 13.67
C ASN A 520 -22.79 25.64 14.53
N SER A 521 -21.96 24.72 15.02
CA SER A 521 -22.47 23.67 15.92
C SER A 521 -22.66 24.21 17.34
N TYR A 522 -23.88 24.07 17.84
CA TYR A 522 -24.22 24.27 19.26
C TYR A 522 -23.67 23.16 20.18
N LYS A 523 -23.14 22.05 19.63
CA LYS A 523 -22.59 20.89 20.36
C LYS A 523 -21.06 20.88 20.39
N ALA A 524 -20.40 21.36 19.33
CA ALA A 524 -18.94 21.40 19.26
C ALA A 524 -18.34 22.17 20.44
N ARG A 525 -17.20 21.70 20.94
CA ARG A 525 -16.45 22.34 22.03
C ARG A 525 -15.22 23.13 21.53
N LEU A 526 -14.76 22.84 20.32
CA LEU A 526 -13.75 23.62 19.61
C LEU A 526 -14.30 25.01 19.27
N ARG A 527 -13.50 26.07 19.43
CA ARG A 527 -13.87 27.47 19.16
C ARG A 527 -12.92 28.16 18.18
N SER A 528 -11.81 27.51 17.82
CA SER A 528 -10.77 28.04 16.95
C SER A 528 -9.98 26.92 16.24
N VAL A 529 -9.20 27.29 15.22
CA VAL A 529 -8.23 26.37 14.59
C VAL A 529 -7.09 25.99 15.55
N GLY A 530 -6.82 26.81 16.57
CA GLY A 530 -5.87 26.50 17.63
C GLY A 530 -6.35 25.38 18.56
N ASP A 531 -7.66 25.37 18.89
CA ASP A 531 -8.29 24.26 19.62
C ASP A 531 -8.19 22.96 18.82
N LEU A 532 -8.52 23.02 17.52
CA LEU A 532 -8.44 21.89 16.61
C LEU A 532 -6.99 21.36 16.51
N TRP A 533 -6.01 22.26 16.37
CA TRP A 533 -4.59 21.91 16.37
C TRP A 533 -4.20 21.18 17.65
N LEU A 534 -4.51 21.75 18.81
CA LEU A 534 -4.18 21.16 20.11
C LEU A 534 -4.82 19.78 20.29
N THR A 535 -6.08 19.59 19.91
CA THR A 535 -6.73 18.27 19.96
C THR A 535 -6.04 17.24 19.06
N LEU A 536 -5.76 17.59 17.80
CA LEU A 536 -5.16 16.66 16.84
C LEU A 536 -3.68 16.35 17.13
N GLU A 537 -2.90 17.35 17.55
CA GLU A 537 -1.51 17.18 18.00
C GLU A 537 -1.44 16.23 19.19
N ARG A 538 -2.30 16.43 20.21
CA ARG A 538 -2.28 15.62 21.44
C ARG A 538 -2.67 14.18 21.18
N ARG A 539 -3.74 13.94 20.40
CA ARG A 539 -4.13 12.60 19.94
C ARG A 539 -2.97 11.91 19.24
N GLY A 540 -2.25 12.63 18.39
CA GLY A 540 -1.07 12.11 17.71
C GLY A 540 0.11 11.79 18.63
N THR A 541 0.47 12.70 19.55
CA THR A 541 1.60 12.53 20.45
C THR A 541 1.40 11.41 21.47
N ARG A 542 0.15 11.13 21.88
CA ARG A 542 -0.16 10.11 22.89
C ARG A 542 -0.17 8.66 22.39
N GLN A 543 -0.28 8.41 21.09
CA GLN A 543 -0.43 7.05 20.56
C GLN A 543 0.90 6.29 20.39
N LYS A 544 2.06 6.96 20.49
CA LYS A 544 3.39 6.38 20.24
C LYS A 544 3.79 5.20 21.15
N GLY A 545 2.99 4.84 22.16
CA GLY A 545 3.16 3.62 22.95
C GLY A 545 2.58 2.34 22.33
N MET A 546 1.76 2.44 21.27
CA MET A 546 1.19 1.31 20.54
C MET A 546 1.78 1.20 19.13
N GLU A 547 3.11 1.16 19.03
CA GLU A 547 3.80 0.82 17.79
C GLU A 547 3.59 -0.66 17.44
N ILE A 548 2.48 -0.94 16.75
CA ILE A 548 2.36 -2.12 15.92
C ILE A 548 2.10 -1.63 14.49
N PHE A 549 3.12 -1.76 13.63
CA PHE A 549 3.11 -1.49 12.18
C PHE A 549 3.28 -0.05 11.65
N GLY A 550 3.72 0.93 12.44
CA GLY A 550 4.23 2.21 11.86
C GLY A 550 3.20 3.05 11.09
N ILE A 551 1.93 2.95 11.48
CA ILE A 551 0.79 3.63 10.85
C ILE A 551 0.22 4.68 11.81
N PHE A 552 -0.23 5.82 11.29
CA PHE A 552 -0.76 6.92 12.09
C PHE A 552 -2.24 7.24 11.81
N THR A 553 -3.15 6.43 12.35
CA THR A 553 -4.53 6.89 12.59
C THR A 553 -4.62 7.38 14.04
N PRO A 554 -4.80 8.68 14.32
CA PRO A 554 -4.87 9.17 15.70
C PRO A 554 -5.97 8.46 16.48
N GLY A 555 -5.62 7.80 17.59
CA GLY A 555 -6.56 7.16 18.49
C GLY A 555 -7.45 8.21 19.15
N ILE A 556 -8.76 7.97 19.16
CA ILE A 556 -9.76 8.93 19.66
C ILE A 556 -10.46 8.35 20.91
N PRO A 557 -10.90 9.18 21.87
CA PRO A 557 -11.54 8.70 23.09
C PRO A 557 -12.78 7.83 22.79
N GLU A 558 -12.81 6.61 23.33
CA GLU A 558 -13.93 5.67 23.15
C GLU A 558 -14.78 5.50 24.40
N ASN A 559 -14.24 5.78 25.58
CA ASN A 559 -14.85 5.47 26.87
C ASN A 559 -16.27 6.03 27.03
N LEU A 560 -17.15 5.21 27.61
CA LEU A 560 -18.48 5.65 28.03
C LEU A 560 -18.40 6.47 29.33
N PRO A 561 -19.41 7.31 29.63
CA PRO A 561 -19.50 8.01 30.91
C PRO A 561 -19.36 7.03 32.09
N GLY A 562 -18.41 7.28 32.98
CA GLY A 562 -18.12 6.43 34.15
C GLY A 562 -17.19 5.24 33.90
N GLN A 563 -16.73 5.00 32.66
CA GLN A 563 -15.70 3.99 32.37
C GLN A 563 -14.28 4.59 32.40
N PRO A 564 -13.23 3.77 32.64
CA PRO A 564 -11.84 4.19 32.50
C PRO A 564 -11.54 4.79 31.13
N PHE A 565 -10.66 5.78 31.08
CA PHE A 565 -10.24 6.41 29.84
C PHE A 565 -9.63 5.37 28.87
N SER A 566 -10.05 5.43 27.61
CA SER A 566 -9.56 4.54 26.55
C SER A 566 -9.58 5.25 25.20
N ILE A 567 -8.61 4.93 24.35
CA ILE A 567 -8.52 5.42 22.96
C ILE A 567 -8.63 4.25 21.99
N GLY A 568 -9.24 4.49 20.83
CA GLY A 568 -9.40 3.48 19.79
C GLY A 568 -9.77 4.08 18.44
N LEU A 569 -10.43 3.27 17.61
CA LEU A 569 -10.74 3.57 16.20
C LEU A 569 -12.24 3.40 15.84
N GLY A 570 -13.06 2.83 16.72
CA GLY A 570 -14.48 2.56 16.49
C GLY A 570 -15.34 3.82 16.35
N ARG A 571 -14.94 4.93 16.99
CA ARG A 571 -15.61 6.25 16.83
C ARG A 571 -15.23 7.01 15.56
N TYR A 572 -14.48 6.41 14.63
CA TYR A 572 -14.43 6.90 13.25
C TYR A 572 -15.67 6.50 12.43
N PHE A 573 -16.55 5.66 13.03
CA PHE A 573 -17.85 5.20 12.51
C PHE A 573 -17.80 4.45 11.16
N VAL A 574 -16.59 4.03 10.77
CA VAL A 574 -16.33 3.10 9.66
C VAL A 574 -15.88 1.76 10.24
N PRO A 575 -15.95 0.65 9.48
CA PRO A 575 -15.55 -0.65 10.01
C PRO A 575 -14.08 -0.63 10.44
N SER A 576 -13.77 -1.23 11.59
CA SER A 576 -12.39 -1.22 12.11
C SER A 576 -11.40 -1.93 11.18
N HIS A 577 -11.89 -2.87 10.37
CA HIS A 577 -11.10 -3.46 9.29
C HIS A 577 -10.81 -2.46 8.18
N ILE A 578 -11.69 -1.52 7.81
CA ILE A 578 -11.40 -0.51 6.78
C ILE A 578 -10.24 0.40 7.19
N ILE A 579 -10.17 0.84 8.45
CA ILE A 579 -9.02 1.61 8.94
C ILE A 579 -7.75 0.76 8.95
N LYS A 580 -7.86 -0.56 9.14
CA LYS A 580 -6.75 -1.52 9.12
C LYS A 580 -6.36 -2.05 7.72
N ILE A 581 -7.26 -1.98 6.75
CA ILE A 581 -7.15 -2.53 5.39
C ILE A 581 -6.91 -1.41 4.36
N GLN A 582 -7.23 -0.15 4.69
CA GLN A 582 -6.54 1.00 4.06
C GLN A 582 -5.02 0.82 4.18
N LEU A 583 -4.54 0.27 5.31
CA LEU A 583 -3.14 -0.14 5.55
C LEU A 583 -2.74 -1.42 4.78
N SER A 584 -3.56 -1.83 3.83
CA SER A 584 -3.32 -2.93 2.92
C SER A 584 -3.74 -2.54 1.48
N GLY A 585 -4.10 -1.28 1.24
CA GLY A 585 -4.45 -0.75 -0.08
C GLY A 585 -5.58 -1.45 -0.84
N ASP A 586 -6.28 -2.39 -0.21
CA ASP A 586 -7.57 -2.91 -0.65
C ASP A 586 -8.64 -1.92 -0.20
N TYR A 587 -8.88 -0.91 -1.04
CA TYR A 587 -9.93 0.07 -0.80
C TYR A 587 -11.27 -0.60 -1.11
N GLU A 588 -12.02 -1.00 -0.07
CA GLU A 588 -13.46 -1.22 -0.23
C GLU A 588 -14.14 0.15 -0.41
N ASP A 589 -14.83 0.32 -1.52
CA ASP A 589 -15.67 1.47 -1.74
C ASP A 589 -16.95 1.38 -0.91
N GLY A 590 -17.17 2.43 -0.14
CA GLY A 590 -18.36 2.62 0.67
C GLY A 590 -18.63 4.11 0.84
N TRP A 591 -19.76 4.42 1.46
CA TRP A 591 -20.22 5.81 1.63
C TRP A 591 -19.20 6.72 2.34
N TRP A 592 -18.26 6.18 3.12
CA TRP A 592 -17.15 6.93 3.74
C TRP A 592 -16.14 7.50 2.74
N ASN A 593 -16.18 7.04 1.48
CA ASN A 593 -15.43 7.62 0.37
C ASN A 593 -16.19 8.75 -0.35
N GLU A 594 -17.52 8.78 -0.31
CA GLU A 594 -18.36 9.80 -0.96
C GLU A 594 -18.19 11.21 -0.38
N ASN A 595 -18.76 12.21 -1.07
CA ASN A 595 -18.56 13.65 -0.82
C ASN A 595 -19.53 14.26 0.22
N PRO A 596 -19.13 14.50 1.47
CA PRO A 596 -19.89 15.25 2.48
C PRO A 596 -20.01 16.76 2.26
N ILE A 597 -19.34 17.39 1.30
CA ILE A 597 -19.53 18.83 1.02
C ILE A 597 -20.54 19.03 -0.12
N LYS A 598 -20.29 18.47 -1.30
CA LYS A 598 -21.19 18.50 -2.47
C LYS A 598 -21.91 17.14 -2.59
N ILE A 599 -23.06 17.02 -1.94
CA ILE A 599 -23.87 15.79 -1.96
C ILE A 599 -24.91 15.86 -3.10
N PRO A 600 -24.81 15.06 -4.17
CA PRO A 600 -25.78 15.10 -5.26
C PRO A 600 -27.17 14.61 -4.80
N ASN A 601 -28.23 15.29 -5.25
CA ASN A 601 -29.63 14.97 -4.97
C ASN A 601 -30.03 14.93 -3.47
N LEU A 602 -29.25 15.53 -2.55
CA LEU A 602 -29.54 15.50 -1.11
C LEU A 602 -30.97 15.93 -0.77
N THR A 603 -31.35 17.15 -1.15
CA THR A 603 -32.69 17.70 -0.87
C THR A 603 -33.80 16.79 -1.39
N ARG A 604 -33.72 16.43 -2.68
CA ARG A 604 -34.68 15.57 -3.37
C ARG A 604 -34.90 14.22 -2.66
N LEU A 605 -33.81 13.54 -2.29
CA LEU A 605 -33.86 12.23 -1.64
C LEU A 605 -34.29 12.34 -0.18
N LEU A 606 -33.85 13.38 0.53
CA LEU A 606 -34.29 13.63 1.90
C LEU A 606 -35.81 13.81 1.94
N ILE A 607 -36.38 14.66 1.08
CA ILE A 607 -37.84 14.86 0.99
C ILE A 607 -38.59 13.59 0.55
N ALA A 608 -37.98 12.72 -0.26
CA ALA A 608 -38.59 11.44 -0.62
C ALA A 608 -38.79 10.47 0.57
N ASN A 609 -38.17 10.73 1.72
CA ASN A 609 -38.41 9.97 2.96
C ASN A 609 -39.56 10.53 3.81
N LEU A 610 -40.09 11.72 3.49
CA LEU A 610 -41.17 12.35 4.24
C LEU A 610 -42.47 11.57 4.04
N LYS A 611 -43.01 11.03 5.15
CA LYS A 611 -44.27 10.28 5.16
C LYS A 611 -45.41 11.17 5.62
N ILE A 612 -46.66 10.77 5.35
CA ILE A 612 -47.85 11.45 5.87
C ILE A 612 -47.86 11.37 7.41
N GLU A 613 -48.20 12.48 8.06
CA GLU A 613 -48.42 12.62 9.51
C GLU A 613 -49.45 11.59 9.98
N LYS A 614 -49.11 10.85 11.03
CA LYS A 614 -50.06 9.93 11.68
C LYS A 614 -51.08 10.73 12.49
N ASP A 615 -52.36 10.41 12.33
CA ASP A 615 -53.37 10.86 13.28
C ASP A 615 -53.24 10.05 14.59
N VAL A 616 -52.76 10.72 15.63
CA VAL A 616 -52.62 10.20 17.01
C VAL A 616 -53.49 11.02 17.99
N SER A 617 -54.49 11.74 17.49
CA SER A 617 -55.35 12.63 18.29
C SER A 617 -56.13 11.91 19.41
N GLY A 618 -56.32 10.59 19.29
CA GLY A 618 -56.96 9.73 20.29
C GLY A 618 -56.02 9.02 21.28
N GLU A 619 -54.69 9.01 21.04
CA GLU A 619 -53.74 8.17 21.80
C GLU A 619 -52.92 8.94 22.85
N LEU A 620 -52.90 10.28 22.78
CA LEU A 620 -52.13 11.12 23.69
C LEU A 620 -52.71 11.14 25.13
N PRO A 621 -51.88 11.02 26.18
CA PRO A 621 -52.31 11.16 27.57
C PRO A 621 -53.10 12.44 27.84
N LYS A 622 -54.19 12.35 28.62
CA LYS A 622 -55.07 13.50 28.92
C LYS A 622 -54.33 14.73 29.50
N SER A 623 -53.23 14.53 30.21
CA SER A 623 -52.36 15.59 30.73
C SER A 623 -51.64 16.42 29.64
N LEU A 624 -51.36 15.81 28.49
CA LEU A 624 -50.74 16.44 27.32
C LEU A 624 -51.78 17.08 26.38
N SER A 625 -53.07 16.82 26.61
CA SER A 625 -54.14 17.45 25.83
C SER A 625 -54.03 18.99 25.89
N GLY A 626 -54.11 19.61 24.70
CA GLY A 626 -53.94 21.05 24.54
C GLY A 626 -52.51 21.59 24.68
N PHE A 627 -51.46 20.76 24.85
CA PHE A 627 -50.07 21.25 24.85
C PHE A 627 -49.76 22.02 23.56
N LYS A 628 -50.09 21.44 22.39
CA LYS A 628 -49.94 22.04 21.06
C LYS A 628 -50.48 23.49 21.01
N LYS A 629 -51.73 23.69 21.45
CA LYS A 629 -52.39 25.02 21.55
C LYS A 629 -51.74 25.98 22.55
N ARG A 630 -51.15 25.48 23.65
CA ARG A 630 -50.40 26.30 24.62
C ARG A 630 -49.04 26.72 24.06
N PHE A 631 -48.33 25.80 23.41
CA PHE A 631 -47.04 26.04 22.77
C PHE A 631 -47.14 27.01 21.58
N GLU A 632 -48.16 26.85 20.72
CA GLU A 632 -48.43 27.75 19.59
C GLU A 632 -48.67 29.22 20.04
N ARG A 633 -49.20 29.44 21.25
CA ARG A 633 -49.42 30.76 21.85
C ARG A 633 -48.17 31.40 22.46
N LEU A 634 -47.06 30.68 22.59
CA LEU A 634 -45.83 31.26 23.14
C LEU A 634 -45.23 32.31 22.18
N PRO A 635 -44.59 33.38 22.71
CA PRO A 635 -43.68 34.23 21.95
C PRO A 635 -42.59 33.43 21.23
N GLN A 636 -42.05 33.96 20.13
CA GLN A 636 -41.09 33.23 19.31
C GLN A 636 -39.77 32.97 20.05
N GLU A 637 -39.39 33.87 20.95
CA GLU A 637 -38.22 33.76 21.84
C GLU A 637 -38.33 32.51 22.72
N LEU A 638 -39.49 32.29 23.35
CA LEU A 638 -39.72 31.11 24.18
C LEU A 638 -39.82 29.82 23.36
N LYS A 639 -40.38 29.87 22.14
CA LYS A 639 -40.35 28.74 21.20
C LYS A 639 -38.92 28.36 20.82
N ASN A 640 -38.09 29.35 20.50
CA ASN A 640 -36.68 29.17 20.16
C ASN A 640 -35.90 28.58 21.35
N ILE A 641 -36.16 29.02 22.58
CA ILE A 641 -35.57 28.45 23.80
C ILE A 641 -35.98 26.98 24.00
N VAL A 642 -37.25 26.62 23.79
CA VAL A 642 -37.66 25.21 23.87
C VAL A 642 -36.98 24.37 22.77
N CYS A 643 -36.84 24.90 21.56
CA CYS A 643 -36.17 24.21 20.46
C CYS A 643 -34.66 24.02 20.72
N SER A 644 -33.99 24.98 21.36
CA SER A 644 -32.55 24.87 21.63
C SER A 644 -32.20 23.71 22.58
N PHE A 645 -33.08 23.35 23.51
CA PHE A 645 -32.92 22.14 24.31
C PHE A 645 -33.00 20.86 23.46
N LEU A 646 -33.93 20.78 22.50
CA LEU A 646 -34.06 19.63 21.59
C LEU A 646 -32.80 19.42 20.74
N HIS A 647 -32.14 20.52 20.35
CA HIS A 647 -30.86 20.49 19.65
C HIS A 647 -29.73 19.91 20.53
N GLN A 648 -29.69 20.24 21.82
CA GLN A 648 -28.64 19.83 22.76
C GLN A 648 -28.69 18.33 23.12
N TYR A 649 -29.88 17.75 23.31
CA TYR A 649 -30.00 16.33 23.70
C TYR A 649 -29.91 15.37 22.51
N GLN A 650 -29.86 14.07 22.80
CA GLN A 650 -30.03 13.00 21.82
C GLN A 650 -31.52 12.64 21.76
N LEU A 651 -32.14 12.83 20.60
CA LEU A 651 -33.57 12.54 20.43
C LEU A 651 -33.78 11.04 20.14
N PRO A 652 -34.70 10.36 20.84
CA PRO A 652 -35.16 9.03 20.44
C PRO A 652 -35.75 9.03 19.03
N LEU A 653 -35.68 7.89 18.34
CA LEU A 653 -36.37 7.69 17.04
C LEU A 653 -37.90 7.62 17.20
N GLU A 654 -38.38 7.28 18.39
CA GLU A 654 -39.80 7.29 18.70
C GLU A 654 -40.34 8.72 18.71
N CYS A 655 -41.44 8.92 17.97
CA CYS A 655 -42.09 10.22 17.79
C CYS A 655 -43.18 10.37 18.84
N THR A 656 -43.23 11.53 19.50
CA THR A 656 -44.23 11.81 20.55
C THR A 656 -45.42 12.60 20.02
N TYR A 657 -45.27 13.30 18.89
CA TYR A 657 -46.30 14.14 18.24
C TYR A 657 -46.88 15.23 19.16
N ILE A 658 -46.16 15.57 20.24
CA ILE A 658 -46.57 16.57 21.24
C ILE A 658 -46.41 18.00 20.68
N MET A 659 -45.37 18.23 19.88
CA MET A 659 -45.08 19.54 19.27
C MET A 659 -45.67 19.66 17.87
N PRO A 660 -46.00 20.88 17.39
CA PRO A 660 -46.46 21.07 16.02
C PRO A 660 -45.44 20.58 14.99
N GLN A 661 -45.90 19.91 13.93
CA GLN A 661 -45.05 19.52 12.80
C GLN A 661 -44.37 20.72 12.13
N SER A 662 -45.00 21.89 12.14
CA SER A 662 -44.40 23.15 11.68
C SER A 662 -43.17 23.57 12.49
N THR A 663 -43.13 23.25 13.80
CA THR A 663 -41.97 23.47 14.66
C THR A 663 -40.86 22.48 14.35
N TRP A 664 -41.18 21.20 14.13
CA TRP A 664 -40.20 20.20 13.68
C TRP A 664 -39.62 20.55 12.29
N LYS A 665 -40.45 21.05 11.35
CA LYS A 665 -39.98 21.56 10.05
C LYS A 665 -39.00 22.73 10.21
N GLN A 666 -39.28 23.68 11.11
CA GLN A 666 -38.34 24.75 11.43
C GLN A 666 -37.04 24.22 12.04
N MET A 667 -37.13 23.25 12.96
CA MET A 667 -35.97 22.60 13.57
C MET A 667 -35.08 21.89 12.54
N LEU A 668 -35.67 21.19 11.56
CA LEU A 668 -34.95 20.55 10.46
C LEU A 668 -34.07 21.56 9.70
N PHE A 669 -34.62 22.73 9.36
CA PHE A 669 -33.89 23.80 8.66
C PHE A 669 -32.84 24.52 9.52
N GLN A 670 -32.85 24.29 10.84
CA GLN A 670 -31.86 24.82 11.79
C GLN A 670 -30.73 23.82 12.09
N ILE A 671 -30.73 22.62 11.49
CA ILE A 671 -29.66 21.64 11.67
C ILE A 671 -28.38 22.13 10.97
N PRO A 672 -27.26 22.35 11.71
CA PRO A 672 -26.07 22.98 11.14
C PRO A 672 -25.42 22.23 9.97
N PHE A 673 -25.55 20.90 9.92
CA PHE A 673 -25.01 20.06 8.84
C PHE A 673 -25.95 19.89 7.62
N LEU A 674 -27.03 20.67 7.55
CA LEU A 674 -27.98 20.75 6.44
C LEU A 674 -27.94 22.11 5.71
N TRP A 675 -26.78 22.77 5.73
CA TRP A 675 -26.59 24.14 5.19
C TRP A 675 -26.88 24.30 3.68
N ASP A 676 -26.94 23.21 2.92
CA ASP A 676 -27.09 23.16 1.46
C ASP A 676 -28.43 22.57 1.00
N LEU A 677 -29.43 22.49 1.88
CA LEU A 677 -30.79 22.15 1.48
C LEU A 677 -31.37 23.22 0.54
N ASP A 678 -31.95 22.78 -0.58
CA ASP A 678 -32.70 23.65 -1.48
C ASP A 678 -34.09 23.93 -0.90
N ILE A 679 -34.18 25.00 -0.12
CA ILE A 679 -35.42 25.42 0.53
C ILE A 679 -36.54 25.68 -0.51
N LYS A 680 -36.21 26.07 -1.75
CA LYS A 680 -37.22 26.25 -2.81
C LYS A 680 -37.78 24.91 -3.29
N GLU A 681 -36.94 23.91 -3.55
CA GLU A 681 -37.42 22.56 -3.94
C GLU A 681 -38.39 21.98 -2.89
N ILE A 682 -38.09 22.22 -1.60
CA ILE A 682 -38.96 21.80 -0.49
C ILE A 682 -40.27 22.60 -0.47
N HIS A 683 -40.23 23.91 -0.70
CA HIS A 683 -41.42 24.75 -0.76
C HIS A 683 -42.31 24.40 -1.95
N ASP A 684 -41.75 24.27 -3.15
CA ASP A 684 -42.50 23.97 -4.37
C ASP A 684 -43.25 22.64 -4.25
N LYS A 685 -42.60 21.60 -3.72
CA LYS A 685 -43.27 20.32 -3.40
C LYS A 685 -44.38 20.46 -2.35
N THR A 686 -44.24 21.35 -1.36
CA THR A 686 -45.35 21.67 -0.44
C THR A 686 -46.44 22.56 -1.05
N SER A 687 -46.19 23.25 -2.16
CA SER A 687 -47.12 24.22 -2.75
C SER A 687 -47.95 23.64 -3.91
N VAL A 688 -47.42 22.65 -4.63
CA VAL A 688 -48.05 22.05 -5.84
C VAL A 688 -49.21 21.08 -5.50
N GLY A 689 -49.55 20.89 -4.23
CA GLY A 689 -50.74 20.13 -3.82
C GLY A 689 -50.52 18.61 -3.70
N ASP A 690 -49.27 18.15 -3.66
CA ASP A 690 -48.96 16.78 -3.25
C ASP A 690 -49.24 16.62 -1.75
N PHE A 691 -50.38 16.00 -1.43
CA PHE A 691 -50.94 15.88 -0.08
C PHE A 691 -49.94 15.29 0.94
N GLY A 692 -48.97 14.50 0.48
CA GLY A 692 -47.95 13.88 1.33
C GLY A 692 -46.98 14.85 2.01
N VAL A 693 -46.73 16.03 1.42
CA VAL A 693 -45.65 16.94 1.88
C VAL A 693 -46.18 18.07 2.76
N GLN A 694 -47.44 18.51 2.57
CA GLN A 694 -48.09 19.49 3.45
C GLN A 694 -48.37 18.88 4.83
N ASN A 695 -48.98 17.70 4.87
CA ASN A 695 -49.21 16.92 6.09
C ASN A 695 -48.03 15.96 6.34
N GLY A 696 -46.80 16.44 6.25
CA GLY A 696 -45.60 15.61 6.44
C GLY A 696 -45.31 15.31 7.93
N ASP A 697 -44.80 14.12 8.20
CA ASP A 697 -44.25 13.71 9.50
C ASP A 697 -42.83 14.30 9.70
N TRP A 698 -42.81 15.62 9.91
CA TRP A 698 -41.60 16.42 10.10
C TRP A 698 -40.86 16.02 11.41
N GLU A 699 -41.58 15.59 12.44
CA GLU A 699 -41.00 15.03 13.67
C GLU A 699 -40.10 13.84 13.35
N LYS A 700 -40.64 12.86 12.64
CA LYS A 700 -39.93 11.62 12.31
C LYS A 700 -38.69 11.87 11.48
N ILE A 701 -38.79 12.61 10.38
CA ILE A 701 -37.62 12.86 9.53
C ILE A 701 -36.55 13.65 10.29
N THR A 702 -36.93 14.61 11.15
CA THR A 702 -35.97 15.37 11.96
C THR A 702 -35.22 14.45 12.92
N ARG A 703 -35.94 13.57 13.64
CA ARG A 703 -35.34 12.57 14.54
C ARG A 703 -34.41 11.60 13.80
N GLN A 704 -34.83 11.09 12.64
CA GLN A 704 -34.00 10.22 11.80
C GLN A 704 -32.73 10.92 11.32
N VAL A 705 -32.81 12.20 10.94
CA VAL A 705 -31.66 12.97 10.43
C VAL A 705 -30.65 13.32 11.53
N VAL A 706 -31.10 13.72 12.72
CA VAL A 706 -30.17 14.06 13.83
C VAL A 706 -29.61 12.85 14.57
N ALA A 707 -30.10 11.63 14.26
CA ALA A 707 -29.59 10.40 14.84
C ALA A 707 -28.06 10.33 14.75
N PRO A 708 -27.36 10.02 15.86
CA PRO A 708 -25.92 9.89 15.84
C PRO A 708 -25.51 8.56 15.20
N PRO A 709 -24.46 8.55 14.37
CA PRO A 709 -23.57 7.41 14.20
C PRO A 709 -23.29 6.65 15.49
N GLU A 710 -23.52 5.34 15.44
CA GLU A 710 -23.26 4.41 16.53
C GLU A 710 -22.02 3.57 16.25
N VAL A 711 -21.21 3.34 17.28
CA VAL A 711 -20.08 2.40 17.21
C VAL A 711 -20.65 1.00 17.01
N THR A 712 -20.39 0.39 15.85
CA THR A 712 -20.82 -0.99 15.59
C THR A 712 -19.89 -1.95 16.35
N PRO A 713 -20.40 -2.88 17.18
CA PRO A 713 -19.58 -3.82 17.94
C PRO A 713 -18.66 -4.65 17.04
N GLN A 714 -17.46 -4.97 17.52
CA GLN A 714 -16.36 -5.57 16.74
C GLN A 714 -16.69 -6.93 16.09
N TYR A 715 -17.75 -7.61 16.55
CA TYR A 715 -18.23 -8.90 16.04
C TYR A 715 -19.32 -8.78 14.96
N LEU A 716 -19.79 -7.57 14.62
CA LEU A 716 -20.75 -7.32 13.54
C LEU A 716 -20.04 -6.74 12.32
N ILE A 717 -20.22 -7.38 11.16
CA ILE A 717 -19.70 -6.91 9.88
C ILE A 717 -20.64 -5.83 9.33
N GLY A 718 -20.22 -4.56 9.40
CA GLY A 718 -20.91 -3.46 8.74
C GLY A 718 -20.62 -2.10 9.39
N ALA A 719 -20.69 -1.03 8.58
CA ALA A 719 -20.63 0.34 9.07
C ALA A 719 -22.00 0.79 9.60
N TRP A 720 -22.06 1.94 10.28
CA TRP A 720 -23.35 2.61 10.53
C TRP A 720 -23.80 3.35 9.26
N SER A 721 -25.08 3.23 8.87
CA SER A 721 -25.66 4.01 7.78
C SER A 721 -27.02 4.57 8.20
N TYR A 722 -27.50 5.59 7.49
CA TYR A 722 -28.83 6.17 7.72
C TYR A 722 -29.98 5.16 7.47
N GLU A 723 -29.71 4.05 6.77
CA GLU A 723 -30.66 2.95 6.60
C GLU A 723 -31.01 2.28 7.93
N LYS A 724 -30.07 2.22 8.89
CA LYS A 724 -30.32 1.69 10.25
C LYS A 724 -31.41 2.45 11.00
N VAL A 725 -31.63 3.73 10.66
CA VAL A 725 -32.71 4.56 11.20
C VAL A 725 -33.88 4.74 10.23
N GLY A 726 -33.90 4.00 9.11
CA GLY A 726 -34.97 4.01 8.13
C GLY A 726 -35.01 5.25 7.22
N LEU A 727 -33.85 5.82 6.88
CA LEU A 727 -33.69 6.98 6.02
C LEU A 727 -32.81 6.62 4.79
N SER A 728 -33.37 6.75 3.59
CA SER A 728 -32.67 6.48 2.31
C SER A 728 -32.11 7.77 1.72
N VAL A 729 -30.80 7.94 1.77
CA VAL A 729 -30.06 9.18 1.44
C VAL A 729 -28.72 8.84 0.79
N PRO A 730 -28.10 9.77 0.03
CA PRO A 730 -26.77 9.57 -0.52
C PRO A 730 -25.74 9.26 0.58
N GLY A 731 -24.78 8.39 0.30
CA GLY A 731 -23.76 8.01 1.28
C GLY A 731 -22.86 9.17 1.71
N GLY A 732 -22.65 10.17 0.84
CA GLY A 732 -22.01 11.43 1.19
C GLY A 732 -22.67 12.13 2.39
N PHE A 733 -23.98 11.95 2.60
CA PHE A 733 -24.68 12.47 3.78
C PHE A 733 -24.35 11.68 5.06
N THR A 734 -24.28 10.35 4.97
CA THR A 734 -23.74 9.51 6.06
C THR A 734 -22.30 9.90 6.40
N ASN A 735 -21.47 10.17 5.38
CA ASN A 735 -20.09 10.64 5.56
C ASN A 735 -20.05 12.00 6.27
N ARG A 736 -20.94 12.92 5.88
CA ARG A 736 -21.05 14.26 6.50
C ARG A 736 -21.37 14.11 7.98
N ARG A 737 -22.40 13.32 8.29
CA ARG A 737 -22.87 13.14 9.66
C ARG A 737 -21.79 12.56 10.57
N ARG A 738 -21.01 11.56 10.13
CA ARG A 738 -19.94 10.98 10.96
C ARG A 738 -18.79 11.95 11.21
N VAL A 739 -18.32 12.69 10.20
CA VAL A 739 -17.22 13.65 10.38
C VAL A 739 -17.69 14.80 11.27
N TRP A 740 -18.93 15.25 11.08
CA TRP A 740 -19.57 16.23 11.97
C TRP A 740 -19.64 15.74 13.42
N GLN A 741 -20.01 14.47 13.66
CA GLN A 741 -20.03 13.91 15.02
C GLN A 741 -18.62 13.84 15.65
N ILE A 742 -17.61 13.42 14.88
CA ILE A 742 -16.21 13.42 15.36
C ILE A 742 -15.79 14.83 15.81
N LEU A 743 -16.16 15.86 15.04
CA LEU A 743 -15.88 17.27 15.36
C LEU A 743 -16.70 17.81 16.54
N GLU A 744 -17.93 17.34 16.73
CA GLU A 744 -18.77 17.68 17.89
C GLU A 744 -18.28 17.03 19.20
N GLU A 745 -17.73 15.83 19.11
CA GLU A 745 -17.16 15.09 20.25
C GLU A 745 -15.72 15.55 20.61
N MET A 746 -15.01 16.20 19.69
CA MET A 746 -13.70 16.81 19.96
C MET A 746 -13.76 17.93 21.00
N TYR A 747 -12.76 17.98 21.87
CA TYR A 747 -12.47 19.13 22.72
C TYR A 747 -10.96 19.31 22.91
N PRO A 748 -10.50 20.52 23.31
CA PRO A 748 -9.09 20.77 23.54
C PRO A 748 -8.50 19.76 24.52
N ASN A 749 -7.41 19.11 24.12
CA ASN A 749 -6.65 18.16 24.96
C ASN A 749 -7.44 16.92 25.45
N ASP A 750 -8.32 16.36 24.61
CA ASP A 750 -9.23 15.25 24.96
C ASP A 750 -8.58 13.88 25.29
N VAL A 751 -7.27 13.73 25.10
CA VAL A 751 -6.49 12.51 25.43
C VAL A 751 -5.58 12.65 26.66
N HIS A 752 -5.96 13.53 27.59
CA HIS A 752 -5.15 13.91 28.74
C HIS A 752 -5.87 13.78 30.10
N HIS A 753 -6.98 13.04 30.13
CA HIS A 753 -7.75 12.69 31.33
C HIS A 753 -7.15 11.52 32.09
#